data_AF-A0A8D8R899-F1
#
_entry.id   AF-A0A8D8R899-F1
#
_cell.length_a   1.000
_cell.length_b   1.000
_cell.length_c   1.000
_cell.angle_alpha   90.00
_cell.angle_beta   90.00
_cell.angle_gamma   90.00
#
_symmetry.space_group_name_H-M   'P 1'
#
loop_
_entity.id
_entity.type
_entity.pdbx_description
1 polymer ?
#
loop_
_entity_poly.entity_id
_entity_poly.type
_entity_poly.pdbx_seq_one_letter_code
_entity_poly.pdbx_strand_id
1 'polypeptide(L)'
;MPVFHTKTIESILEPVAQQVSRLVILHEEAEDGNAMPDLERPVQAVSRAVTNLVKVGKETINSSDDPILRQDMPSSLHRVEGASKLLEEASAMLKADPYSGPARKKLIEGSRGILQGTSSLLLCFDESEVRKMIRECKKVLDYLAVAEVIESMEDLVQFLKDLSPCLSKVSREVDAREKELTHQVHREILVRCLEQVKTLAPILICSMKIYIHIISQGGKGAEEAAENRNYLTARMTDELHEIIRVLQLTTYDEDEWDADNLTVMKKAHSAIQSKMRTAYDWLEDPLALRGGLGEKSLRQILDHAMTVAERALPPDEAIVRKLCSEITTMTDALCELRQDGKGATPQAESLAHSIQEKLGSLNQAVAGAVARMDKRGASGARGGQPAHTVQGRLEQARAWLAHPERDDAGLGVRAISLILDEGKKVAEGLPGVQRAEILSLCDEVDRLSRQLSDLCRAGQGSSPQAQEIARTLSAKLSELKDRIQNAVVNRVVEDFVDIATPLKLFTEAVLAPEDTPGREANFTDKANNLTDWSKRAAKTGRMVAAGGSGGNKKLAEALVSAAGQVESLTPQLVNAGRIRMTYPESKAADEHFENLRNQYANSVGKLRDLCDEAIDPAEFVKYSEEQMQKHTHLCEDGITKHDPNKMVEHTSAIARLANRVLQVAKQEADNSEDPAYVAALNRAANGLQNAVPPMVHNAKQVALNTRDASAVSRWRDANKALLNAVGQVRRAVTVVPDIDSLKLNDEPVYQQHMKPNVYADRDQAPPPPPLPFSPPPPPPLLPPPPPPPFPPPPPPPSPPPPPPPLPPPPPPPPPPPPPPPPLFFFFFFFLSVLSSVRQSSVIFSLSSRTRCSLISR
;
A
#
# COMPACT_ATOMS: atom_id res chain seq x y z
N MET A 1 9.17 -20.66 -17.34
CA MET A 1 10.35 -19.82 -17.06
C MET A 1 10.94 -20.31 -15.75
N PRO A 2 12.27 -20.23 -15.52
CA PRO A 2 12.82 -20.50 -14.20
C PRO A 2 12.28 -19.47 -13.21
N VAL A 3 11.94 -19.92 -12.01
CA VAL A 3 11.26 -19.13 -10.98
C VAL A 3 12.21 -18.97 -9.78
N PHE A 4 12.30 -17.77 -9.21
CA PHE A 4 13.24 -17.44 -8.11
C PHE A 4 12.56 -16.59 -7.03
N HIS A 5 11.24 -16.73 -6.86
CA HIS A 5 10.44 -15.89 -5.97
C HIS A 5 10.64 -16.18 -4.48
N THR A 6 11.40 -17.22 -4.12
CA THR A 6 11.75 -17.54 -2.74
C THR A 6 13.25 -17.74 -2.58
N LYS A 7 13.77 -17.37 -1.40
CA LYS A 7 15.19 -17.52 -1.03
C LYS A 7 15.64 -18.98 -1.06
N THR A 8 14.74 -19.90 -0.72
CA THR A 8 15.01 -21.35 -0.80
C THR A 8 15.23 -21.78 -2.24
N ILE A 9 14.35 -21.36 -3.17
CA ILE A 9 14.50 -21.69 -4.59
C ILE A 9 15.77 -21.05 -5.17
N GLU A 10 16.01 -19.77 -4.86
CA GLU A 10 17.21 -19.04 -5.29
C GLU A 10 18.50 -19.72 -4.81
N SER A 11 18.60 -20.02 -3.51
CA SER A 11 19.80 -20.65 -2.92
C SER A 11 20.10 -22.06 -3.46
N ILE A 12 19.08 -22.80 -3.91
CA ILE A 12 19.25 -24.12 -4.51
C ILE A 12 19.58 -24.01 -6.01
N LEU A 13 18.92 -23.10 -6.74
CA LEU A 13 19.12 -22.96 -8.19
C LEU A 13 20.38 -22.20 -8.55
N GLU A 14 20.84 -21.24 -7.74
CA GLU A 14 22.06 -20.46 -8.01
C GLU A 14 23.30 -21.34 -8.23
N PRO A 15 23.69 -22.27 -7.33
CA PRO A 15 24.84 -23.13 -7.55
C PRO A 15 24.65 -24.12 -8.72
N VAL A 16 23.40 -24.51 -9.01
CA VAL A 16 23.08 -25.37 -10.16
C VAL A 16 23.24 -24.61 -11.46
N ALA A 17 22.74 -23.37 -11.53
CA ALA A 17 22.87 -22.49 -12.68
C ALA A 17 24.34 -22.13 -12.95
N GLN A 18 25.14 -21.88 -11.91
CA GLN A 18 26.58 -21.66 -12.05
C GLN A 18 27.29 -22.87 -12.66
N GLN A 19 26.95 -24.10 -12.23
CA GLN A 19 27.52 -25.32 -12.81
C GLN A 19 27.09 -25.53 -14.27
N VAL A 20 25.82 -25.29 -14.57
CA VAL A 20 25.30 -25.36 -15.95
C VAL A 20 25.97 -24.31 -16.84
N SER A 21 26.16 -23.08 -16.36
CA SER A 21 26.86 -22.02 -17.09
C SER A 21 28.29 -22.42 -17.43
N ARG A 22 29.03 -23.04 -16.51
CA ARG A 22 30.37 -23.58 -16.79
C ARG A 22 30.35 -24.64 -17.89
N LEU A 23 29.35 -25.51 -17.91
CA LEU A 23 29.21 -26.53 -18.96
C LEU A 23 28.85 -25.92 -20.33
N VAL A 24 28.10 -24.81 -20.34
CA VAL A 24 27.82 -24.05 -21.57
C VAL A 24 29.08 -23.36 -22.10
N ILE A 25 29.89 -22.76 -21.23
CA ILE A 25 31.18 -22.14 -21.62
C ILE A 25 32.11 -23.19 -22.24
N LEU A 26 32.26 -24.36 -21.60
CA LEU A 26 33.07 -25.45 -22.14
C LEU A 26 32.55 -25.94 -23.50
N HIS A 27 31.23 -25.93 -23.69
CA HIS A 27 30.61 -26.27 -24.97
C HIS A 27 30.96 -25.26 -26.06
N GLU A 28 30.89 -23.95 -25.78
CA GLU A 28 31.28 -22.88 -26.70
C GLU A 28 32.77 -22.96 -27.06
N GLU A 29 33.65 -23.13 -26.06
CA GLU A 29 35.10 -23.30 -26.29
C GLU A 29 35.41 -24.50 -27.19
N ALA A 30 34.63 -25.58 -27.07
CA ALA A 30 34.77 -26.77 -27.91
C ALA A 30 34.15 -26.60 -29.31
N GLU A 31 33.22 -25.67 -29.52
CA GLU A 31 32.79 -25.26 -30.87
C GLU A 31 33.89 -24.48 -31.59
N ASP A 32 34.70 -23.71 -30.86
CA ASP A 32 35.89 -23.00 -31.39
C ASP A 32 37.07 -23.93 -31.71
N GLY A 33 36.90 -25.25 -31.59
CA GLY A 33 37.88 -26.27 -31.96
C GLY A 33 38.76 -26.75 -30.80
N ASN A 34 38.47 -26.37 -29.55
CA ASN A 34 39.17 -26.91 -28.38
C ASN A 34 38.64 -28.31 -27.99
N ALA A 35 39.49 -29.11 -27.36
CA ALA A 35 39.09 -30.42 -26.84
C ALA A 35 38.28 -30.26 -25.54
N MET A 36 37.16 -30.99 -25.42
CA MET A 36 36.42 -31.04 -24.15
C MET A 36 37.24 -31.69 -23.02
N PRO A 37 37.25 -31.12 -21.80
CA PRO A 37 37.90 -31.75 -20.65
C PRO A 37 37.13 -33.00 -20.18
N ASP A 38 37.79 -33.83 -19.36
CA ASP A 38 37.16 -34.99 -18.74
C ASP A 38 36.08 -34.55 -17.73
N LEU A 39 34.83 -34.91 -18.02
CA LEU A 39 33.65 -34.57 -17.21
C LEU A 39 33.19 -35.71 -16.29
N GLU A 40 33.89 -36.85 -16.24
CA GLU A 40 33.40 -38.05 -15.53
C GLU A 40 33.15 -37.77 -14.04
N ARG A 41 34.12 -37.14 -13.36
CA ARG A 41 33.99 -36.79 -11.94
C ARG A 41 32.87 -35.77 -11.67
N PRO A 42 32.80 -34.61 -12.35
CA PRO A 42 31.73 -33.65 -12.10
C PRO A 42 30.33 -34.21 -12.45
N VAL A 43 30.19 -34.97 -13.53
CA VAL A 43 28.91 -35.58 -13.90
C VAL A 43 28.47 -36.65 -12.89
N GLN A 44 29.38 -37.48 -12.37
CA GLN A 44 29.06 -38.42 -11.29
C GLN A 44 28.59 -37.72 -10.01
N ALA A 45 29.16 -36.56 -9.68
CA ALA A 45 28.71 -35.77 -8.53
C ALA A 45 27.27 -35.27 -8.73
N VAL A 46 26.96 -34.74 -9.92
CA VAL A 46 25.60 -34.32 -10.30
C VAL A 46 24.63 -35.51 -10.25
N SER A 47 25.00 -36.67 -10.79
CA SER A 47 24.15 -37.87 -10.79
C SER A 47 23.82 -38.36 -9.37
N ARG A 48 24.79 -38.34 -8.45
CA ARG A 48 24.54 -38.66 -7.03
C ARG A 48 23.59 -37.66 -6.37
N ALA A 49 23.76 -36.36 -6.65
CA ALA A 49 22.87 -35.32 -6.13
C ALA A 49 21.44 -35.49 -6.65
N VAL A 50 21.28 -35.76 -7.96
CA VAL A 50 19.99 -36.07 -8.58
C VAL A 50 19.34 -37.31 -7.98
N THR A 51 20.10 -38.37 -7.75
CA THR A 51 19.59 -39.60 -7.14
C THR A 51 19.01 -39.32 -5.74
N ASN A 52 19.71 -38.53 -4.92
CA ASN A 52 19.22 -38.12 -3.60
C ASN A 52 17.98 -37.24 -3.71
N LEU A 53 17.97 -36.27 -4.63
CA LEU A 53 16.82 -35.40 -4.88
C LEU A 53 15.58 -36.19 -5.31
N VAL A 54 15.75 -37.17 -6.20
CA VAL A 54 14.67 -38.05 -6.66
C VAL A 54 14.13 -38.92 -5.52
N LYS A 55 15.03 -39.43 -4.67
CA LYS A 55 14.65 -40.20 -3.48
C LYS A 55 13.80 -39.35 -2.52
N VAL A 56 14.27 -38.17 -2.14
CA VAL A 56 13.56 -37.24 -1.25
C VAL A 56 12.23 -36.81 -1.86
N GLY A 57 12.18 -36.53 -3.16
CA GLY A 57 10.94 -36.21 -3.86
C GLY A 57 9.91 -37.34 -3.80
N LYS A 58 10.33 -38.60 -4.05
CA LYS A 58 9.45 -39.77 -3.91
C LYS A 58 8.94 -39.97 -2.48
N GLU A 59 9.81 -39.80 -1.48
CA GLU A 59 9.42 -39.86 -0.06
C GLU A 59 8.39 -38.76 0.27
N THR A 60 8.60 -37.54 -0.23
CA THR A 60 7.71 -36.39 -0.03
C THR A 60 6.32 -36.62 -0.63
N ILE A 61 6.24 -37.14 -1.85
CA ILE A 61 4.99 -37.52 -2.53
C ILE A 61 4.23 -38.56 -1.70
N ASN A 62 4.94 -39.59 -1.22
CA ASN A 62 4.33 -40.69 -0.48
C ASN A 62 3.76 -40.23 0.87
N SER A 63 4.46 -39.33 1.58
CA SER A 63 4.02 -38.79 2.87
C SER A 63 3.04 -37.62 2.78
N SER A 64 2.84 -37.02 1.60
CA SER A 64 2.00 -35.83 1.43
C SER A 64 0.54 -36.18 1.15
N ASP A 65 -0.40 -35.51 1.81
CA ASP A 65 -1.85 -35.64 1.53
C ASP A 65 -2.33 -34.74 0.39
N ASP A 66 -1.44 -34.01 -0.29
CA ASP A 66 -1.78 -33.12 -1.40
C ASP A 66 -1.88 -33.90 -2.73
N PRO A 67 -3.10 -34.09 -3.29
CA PRO A 67 -3.28 -34.85 -4.53
C PRO A 67 -2.63 -34.18 -5.75
N ILE A 68 -2.56 -32.84 -5.77
CA ILE A 68 -1.97 -32.08 -6.87
C ILE A 68 -0.46 -32.28 -6.85
N LEU A 69 0.16 -32.22 -5.67
CA LEU A 69 1.59 -32.53 -5.52
C LEU A 69 1.92 -33.94 -6.00
N ARG A 70 1.09 -34.93 -5.63
CA ARG A 70 1.25 -36.32 -6.05
C ARG A 70 1.11 -36.52 -7.57
N GLN A 71 0.33 -35.66 -8.23
CA GLN A 71 0.12 -35.67 -9.67
C GLN A 71 1.27 -34.99 -10.43
N ASP A 72 1.71 -33.81 -9.97
CA ASP A 72 2.58 -32.94 -10.77
C ASP A 72 4.07 -33.25 -10.57
N MET A 73 4.49 -33.54 -9.33
CA MET A 73 5.89 -33.77 -8.97
C MET A 73 6.57 -34.94 -9.71
N PRO A 74 5.92 -36.09 -9.99
CA PRO A 74 6.54 -37.21 -10.72
C PRO A 74 7.13 -36.82 -12.07
N SER A 75 6.48 -35.92 -12.81
CA SER A 75 6.95 -35.48 -14.13
C SER A 75 8.28 -34.71 -14.03
N SER A 76 8.41 -33.85 -13.02
CA SER A 76 9.64 -33.13 -12.69
C SER A 76 10.76 -34.07 -12.27
N LEU A 77 10.46 -35.07 -11.42
CA LEU A 77 11.44 -36.07 -10.99
C LEU A 77 11.97 -36.89 -12.17
N HIS A 78 11.09 -37.35 -13.06
CA HIS A 78 11.49 -38.08 -14.27
C HIS A 78 12.35 -37.20 -15.20
N ARG A 79 12.04 -35.91 -15.31
CA ARG A 79 12.84 -34.96 -16.11
C ARG A 79 14.26 -34.81 -15.58
N VAL A 80 14.43 -34.64 -14.26
CA VAL A 80 15.77 -34.53 -13.65
C VAL A 80 16.54 -35.85 -13.79
N GLU A 81 15.89 -37.00 -13.60
CA GLU A 81 16.52 -38.32 -13.76
C GLU A 81 16.96 -38.56 -15.21
N GLY A 82 16.11 -38.25 -16.20
CA GLY A 82 16.44 -38.35 -17.61
C GLY A 82 17.58 -37.42 -18.03
N ALA A 83 17.59 -36.19 -17.51
CA ALA A 83 18.67 -35.23 -17.74
C ALA A 83 20.01 -35.70 -17.17
N SER A 84 20.02 -36.35 -16.01
CA SER A 84 21.22 -36.96 -15.43
C SER A 84 21.79 -38.08 -16.31
N LYS A 85 20.93 -38.94 -16.87
CA LYS A 85 21.35 -40.01 -17.81
C LYS A 85 21.97 -39.43 -19.08
N LEU A 86 21.41 -38.35 -19.62
CA LEU A 86 21.99 -37.65 -20.78
C LEU A 86 23.39 -37.08 -20.48
N LEU A 87 23.62 -36.55 -19.26
CA LEU A 87 24.93 -36.08 -18.85
C LEU A 87 25.95 -37.23 -18.73
N GLU A 88 25.54 -38.38 -18.19
CA GLU A 88 26.39 -39.57 -18.09
C GLU A 88 26.80 -40.11 -19.48
N GLU A 89 25.83 -40.21 -20.39
CA GLU A 89 26.08 -40.60 -21.78
C GLU A 89 27.02 -39.61 -22.48
N ALA A 90 26.77 -38.30 -22.33
CA ALA A 90 27.61 -37.26 -22.89
C ALA A 90 29.04 -37.34 -22.36
N SER A 91 29.22 -37.54 -21.04
CA SER A 91 30.53 -37.70 -20.42
C SER A 91 31.29 -38.91 -20.94
N ALA A 92 30.61 -40.05 -21.12
CA ALA A 92 31.23 -41.27 -21.65
C ALA A 92 31.65 -41.09 -23.13
N MET A 93 30.83 -40.43 -23.93
CA MET A 93 31.13 -40.13 -25.33
C MET A 93 32.29 -39.13 -25.46
N LEU A 94 32.33 -38.07 -24.65
CA LEU A 94 33.42 -37.07 -24.65
C LEU A 94 34.75 -37.66 -24.16
N LYS A 95 34.71 -38.64 -23.25
CA LYS A 95 35.90 -39.39 -22.82
C LYS A 95 36.49 -40.24 -23.95
N ALA A 96 35.63 -40.77 -24.83
CA ALA A 96 36.07 -41.54 -26.01
C ALA A 96 36.52 -40.64 -27.16
N ASP A 97 35.81 -39.52 -27.39
CA ASP A 97 36.12 -38.52 -28.42
C ASP A 97 35.84 -37.10 -27.90
N PRO A 98 36.88 -36.34 -27.52
CA PRO A 98 36.76 -34.97 -27.02
C PRO A 98 36.14 -33.97 -28.01
N TYR A 99 36.08 -34.30 -29.31
CA TYR A 99 35.56 -33.44 -30.37
C TYR A 99 34.15 -33.82 -30.82
N SER A 100 33.51 -34.79 -30.15
CA SER A 100 32.21 -35.33 -30.54
C SER A 100 31.07 -34.30 -30.45
N GLY A 101 30.60 -33.83 -31.60
CA GLY A 101 29.43 -32.95 -31.70
C GLY A 101 28.14 -33.52 -31.10
N PRO A 102 27.77 -34.80 -31.34
CA PRO A 102 26.61 -35.41 -30.71
C PRO A 102 26.69 -35.46 -29.18
N ALA A 103 27.89 -35.67 -28.61
CA ALA A 103 28.09 -35.68 -27.17
C ALA A 103 27.90 -34.28 -26.56
N ARG A 104 28.45 -33.25 -27.23
CA ARG A 104 28.24 -31.84 -26.85
C ARG A 104 26.77 -31.44 -26.84
N LYS A 105 25.99 -31.89 -27.83
CA LYS A 105 24.54 -31.65 -27.86
C LYS A 105 23.81 -32.27 -26.66
N LYS A 106 24.11 -33.54 -26.34
CA LYS A 106 23.57 -34.23 -25.15
C LYS A 106 23.98 -33.53 -23.84
N LEU A 107 25.19 -32.99 -23.77
CA LEU A 107 25.67 -32.24 -22.59
C LEU A 107 24.80 -31.00 -22.33
N ILE A 108 24.49 -30.22 -23.37
CA ILE A 108 23.63 -29.03 -23.26
C ILE A 108 22.19 -29.40 -22.95
N GLU A 109 21.63 -30.40 -23.64
CA GLU A 109 20.27 -30.89 -23.39
C GLU A 109 20.11 -31.42 -21.95
N GLY A 110 21.09 -32.20 -21.48
CA GLY A 110 21.16 -32.68 -20.09
C GLY A 110 21.29 -31.54 -19.09
N SER A 111 22.20 -30.59 -19.32
CA SER A 111 22.43 -29.45 -18.41
C SER A 111 21.19 -28.56 -18.28
N ARG A 112 20.55 -28.23 -19.41
CA ARG A 112 19.26 -27.52 -19.43
C ARG A 112 18.16 -28.33 -18.75
N GLY A 113 18.14 -29.65 -18.98
CA GLY A 113 17.19 -30.58 -18.36
C GLY A 113 17.28 -30.59 -16.83
N ILE A 114 18.49 -30.58 -16.27
CA ILE A 114 18.73 -30.50 -14.82
C ILE A 114 18.21 -29.19 -14.25
N LEU A 115 18.57 -28.05 -14.85
CA LEU A 115 18.13 -26.73 -14.38
C LEU A 115 16.59 -26.61 -14.42
N GLN A 116 15.97 -26.98 -15.55
CA GLN A 116 14.52 -26.91 -15.72
C GLN A 116 13.79 -27.89 -14.79
N GLY A 117 14.26 -29.14 -14.69
CA GLY A 117 13.65 -30.15 -13.84
C GLY A 117 13.76 -29.81 -12.35
N THR A 118 14.89 -29.27 -11.91
CA THR A 118 15.08 -28.83 -10.52
C THR A 118 14.18 -27.64 -10.20
N SER A 119 14.10 -26.67 -11.12
CA SER A 119 13.20 -25.52 -10.97
C SER A 119 11.73 -25.94 -10.89
N SER A 120 11.27 -26.82 -11.80
CA SER A 120 9.90 -27.35 -11.76
C SER A 120 9.62 -28.17 -10.51
N LEU A 121 10.58 -28.95 -10.02
CA LEU A 121 10.44 -29.72 -8.79
C LEU A 121 10.24 -28.82 -7.56
N LEU A 122 11.09 -27.81 -7.41
CA LEU A 122 11.01 -26.86 -6.31
C LEU A 122 9.73 -26.03 -6.37
N LEU A 123 9.28 -25.67 -7.59
CA LEU A 123 8.00 -24.99 -7.79
C LEU A 123 6.82 -25.85 -7.34
N CYS A 124 6.76 -27.13 -7.73
CA CYS A 124 5.68 -28.03 -7.28
C CYS A 124 5.62 -28.12 -5.75
N PHE A 125 6.78 -28.17 -5.09
CA PHE A 125 6.87 -28.18 -3.63
C PHE A 125 6.36 -26.86 -3.03
N ASP A 126 6.84 -25.72 -3.54
CA ASP A 126 6.43 -24.38 -3.09
C ASP A 126 4.92 -24.16 -3.24
N GLU A 127 4.34 -24.55 -4.38
CA GLU A 127 2.90 -24.45 -4.61
C GLU A 127 2.09 -25.30 -3.64
N SER A 128 2.62 -26.45 -3.17
CA SER A 128 1.97 -27.26 -2.14
C SER A 128 1.95 -26.56 -0.79
N GLU A 129 3.05 -25.90 -0.41
CA GLU A 129 3.12 -25.08 0.80
C GLU A 129 2.16 -23.88 0.71
N VAL A 130 2.14 -23.17 -0.42
CA VAL A 130 1.18 -22.08 -0.67
C VAL A 130 -0.27 -22.57 -0.58
N ARG A 131 -0.59 -23.76 -1.13
CA ARG A 131 -1.93 -24.36 -1.00
C ARG A 131 -2.32 -24.68 0.45
N LYS A 132 -1.37 -25.03 1.33
CA LYS A 132 -1.64 -25.20 2.77
C LYS A 132 -2.04 -23.87 3.40
N MET A 133 -1.29 -22.81 3.13
CA MET A 133 -1.57 -21.46 3.65
C MET A 133 -2.93 -20.92 3.17
N ILE A 134 -3.23 -21.08 1.87
CA ILE A 134 -4.51 -20.66 1.28
C ILE A 134 -5.68 -21.41 1.91
N ARG A 135 -5.52 -22.70 2.22
CA ARG A 135 -6.57 -23.47 2.91
C ARG A 135 -6.89 -22.89 4.29
N GLU A 136 -5.89 -22.46 5.05
CA GLU A 136 -6.13 -21.81 6.35
C GLU A 136 -6.79 -20.43 6.18
N CYS A 137 -6.40 -19.65 5.17
CA CYS A 137 -7.09 -18.39 4.84
C CYS A 137 -8.57 -18.62 4.47
N LYS A 138 -8.85 -19.65 3.66
CA LYS A 138 -10.22 -20.03 3.28
C LYS A 138 -11.07 -20.46 4.47
N LYS A 139 -10.51 -21.20 5.44
CA LYS A 139 -11.24 -21.51 6.69
C LYS A 139 -11.67 -20.24 7.42
N VAL A 140 -10.79 -19.25 7.53
CA VAL A 140 -11.13 -17.95 8.14
C VAL A 140 -12.26 -17.27 7.36
N LEU A 141 -12.20 -17.28 6.02
CA LEU A 141 -13.26 -16.76 5.16
C LEU A 141 -14.60 -17.48 5.37
N ASP A 142 -14.59 -18.80 5.49
CA ASP A 142 -15.80 -19.61 5.74
C ASP A 142 -16.45 -19.24 7.09
N TYR A 143 -15.64 -19.02 8.13
CA TYR A 143 -16.15 -18.50 9.40
C TYR A 143 -16.69 -17.07 9.27
N LEU A 144 -15.98 -16.17 8.59
CA LEU A 144 -16.47 -14.80 8.38
C LEU A 144 -17.81 -14.74 7.64
N ALA A 145 -18.10 -15.69 6.75
CA ALA A 145 -19.37 -15.78 6.05
C ALA A 145 -20.58 -16.02 6.98
N VAL A 146 -20.38 -16.64 8.15
CA VAL A 146 -21.44 -16.82 9.17
C VAL A 146 -21.49 -15.70 10.21
N ALA A 147 -20.62 -14.68 10.12
CA ALA A 147 -20.59 -13.59 11.11
C ALA A 147 -21.90 -12.79 11.19
N GLU A 148 -22.65 -12.70 10.08
CA GLU A 148 -23.89 -11.91 10.03
C GLU A 148 -25.06 -12.54 10.79
N VAL A 149 -25.08 -13.87 10.93
CA VAL A 149 -26.18 -14.62 11.55
C VAL A 149 -25.98 -14.85 13.05
N ILE A 150 -24.88 -14.34 13.62
CA ILE A 150 -24.59 -14.48 15.05
C ILE A 150 -25.40 -13.43 15.82
N GLU A 151 -26.36 -13.92 16.60
CA GLU A 151 -27.32 -13.11 17.36
C GLU A 151 -27.27 -13.37 18.88
N SER A 152 -26.49 -14.36 19.35
CA SER A 152 -26.36 -14.69 20.77
C SER A 152 -24.91 -14.67 21.26
N MET A 153 -24.72 -14.38 22.56
CA MET A 153 -23.39 -14.37 23.18
C MET A 153 -22.74 -15.76 23.20
N GLU A 154 -23.54 -16.81 23.31
CA GLU A 154 -23.07 -18.20 23.28
C GLU A 154 -22.49 -18.53 21.90
N ASP A 155 -23.23 -18.19 20.83
CA ASP A 155 -22.77 -18.37 19.45
C ASP A 155 -21.52 -17.55 19.16
N LEU A 156 -21.44 -16.30 19.67
CA LEU A 156 -20.25 -15.48 19.55
C LEU A 156 -19.04 -16.13 20.23
N VAL A 157 -19.21 -16.66 21.44
CA VAL A 157 -18.12 -17.36 22.16
C VAL A 157 -17.67 -18.59 21.38
N GLN A 158 -18.60 -19.36 20.80
CA GLN A 158 -18.26 -20.53 19.99
C GLN A 158 -17.53 -20.12 18.70
N PHE A 159 -18.04 -19.11 17.99
CA PHE A 159 -17.40 -18.51 16.83
C PHE A 159 -15.95 -18.08 17.13
N LEU A 160 -15.71 -17.44 18.28
CA LEU A 160 -14.36 -17.03 18.68
C LEU A 160 -13.43 -18.20 18.95
N LYS A 161 -13.92 -19.28 19.58
CA LYS A 161 -13.14 -20.50 19.84
C LYS A 161 -12.68 -21.15 18.54
N ASP A 162 -13.51 -21.08 17.50
CA ASP A 162 -13.21 -21.68 16.21
C ASP A 162 -12.36 -20.78 15.31
N LEU A 163 -12.63 -19.46 15.30
CA LEU A 163 -11.92 -18.48 14.48
C LEU A 163 -10.49 -18.20 14.97
N SER A 164 -10.29 -18.03 16.29
CA SER A 164 -9.02 -17.53 16.85
C SER A 164 -7.82 -18.42 16.54
N PRO A 165 -7.92 -19.77 16.61
CA PRO A 165 -6.82 -20.65 16.21
C PRO A 165 -6.48 -20.54 14.71
N CYS A 166 -7.48 -20.47 13.84
CA CYS A 166 -7.30 -20.30 12.40
C CYS A 166 -6.61 -18.98 12.08
N LEU A 167 -7.07 -17.87 12.70
CA LEU A 167 -6.47 -16.56 12.51
C LEU A 167 -5.01 -16.51 12.98
N SER A 168 -4.72 -17.14 14.13
CA SER A 168 -3.35 -17.24 14.66
C SER A 168 -2.44 -18.05 13.73
N LYS A 169 -2.98 -19.13 13.13
CA LYS A 169 -2.25 -19.96 12.16
C LYS A 169 -1.95 -19.19 10.88
N VAL A 170 -2.95 -18.53 10.28
CA VAL A 170 -2.77 -17.65 9.11
C VAL A 170 -1.71 -16.59 9.41
N SER A 171 -1.81 -15.93 10.56
CA SER A 171 -0.85 -14.88 10.92
C SER A 171 0.58 -15.39 10.98
N ARG A 172 0.81 -16.57 11.54
CA ARG A 172 2.15 -17.15 11.67
C ARG A 172 2.69 -17.64 10.33
N GLU A 173 1.86 -18.27 9.51
CA GLU A 173 2.29 -18.82 8.21
C GLU A 173 2.59 -17.69 7.21
N VAL A 174 1.76 -16.65 7.16
CA VAL A 174 1.99 -15.49 6.27
C VAL A 174 3.23 -14.70 6.70
N ASP A 175 3.45 -14.54 8.01
CA ASP A 175 4.65 -13.90 8.57
C ASP A 175 5.93 -14.71 8.33
N ALA A 176 5.85 -16.04 8.26
CA ALA A 176 6.98 -16.87 7.85
C ALA A 176 7.23 -16.71 6.34
N ARG A 177 6.17 -16.72 5.53
CA ARG A 177 6.26 -16.65 4.07
C ARG A 177 6.83 -15.33 3.57
N GLU A 178 6.40 -14.19 4.13
CA GLU A 178 6.90 -12.88 3.71
C GLU A 178 8.44 -12.79 3.82
N LYS A 179 9.03 -13.45 4.82
CA LYS A 179 10.47 -13.48 5.05
C LYS A 179 11.22 -14.35 4.04
N GLU A 180 10.55 -15.32 3.44
CA GLU A 180 11.11 -16.20 2.41
C GLU A 180 11.05 -15.61 1.01
N LEU A 181 10.16 -14.65 0.74
CA LEU A 181 10.02 -14.03 -0.57
C LEU A 181 11.25 -13.19 -0.94
N THR A 182 11.62 -13.24 -2.21
CA THR A 182 12.68 -12.39 -2.79
C THR A 182 12.13 -11.07 -3.30
N HIS A 183 10.89 -11.06 -3.82
CA HIS A 183 10.22 -9.85 -4.29
C HIS A 183 9.73 -8.99 -3.12
N GLN A 184 10.42 -7.87 -2.89
CA GLN A 184 10.15 -6.93 -1.80
C GLN A 184 8.72 -6.36 -1.85
N VAL A 185 8.15 -6.15 -3.04
CA VAL A 185 6.78 -5.62 -3.18
C VAL A 185 5.73 -6.60 -2.65
N HIS A 186 5.84 -7.90 -2.99
CA HIS A 186 4.92 -8.91 -2.48
C HIS A 186 5.01 -9.02 -0.96
N ARG A 187 6.23 -8.95 -0.42
CA ARG A 187 6.49 -8.92 1.02
C ARG A 187 5.79 -7.72 1.70
N GLU A 188 5.94 -6.52 1.15
CA GLU A 188 5.29 -5.30 1.67
C GLU A 188 3.76 -5.43 1.68
N ILE A 189 3.16 -5.98 0.62
CA ILE A 189 1.71 -6.19 0.55
C ILE A 189 1.25 -7.21 1.60
N LEU A 190 1.93 -8.34 1.74
CA LEU A 190 1.58 -9.36 2.74
C LEU A 190 1.67 -8.81 4.17
N VAL A 191 2.74 -8.08 4.49
CA VAL A 191 2.90 -7.44 5.82
C VAL A 191 1.78 -6.45 6.08
N ARG A 192 1.44 -5.60 5.10
CA ARG A 192 0.34 -4.63 5.21
C ARG A 192 -1.00 -5.32 5.46
N CYS A 193 -1.37 -6.30 4.63
CA CYS A 193 -2.65 -7.01 4.75
C CYS A 193 -2.73 -7.77 6.08
N LEU A 194 -1.64 -8.41 6.49
CA LEU A 194 -1.60 -9.13 7.77
C LEU A 194 -1.80 -8.17 8.95
N GLU A 195 -1.20 -6.99 8.93
CA GLU A 195 -1.39 -5.98 9.99
C GLU A 195 -2.82 -5.43 10.02
N GLN A 196 -3.45 -5.25 8.84
CA GLN A 196 -4.87 -4.89 8.77
C GLN A 196 -5.75 -5.99 9.38
N VAL A 197 -5.53 -7.27 9.04
CA VAL A 197 -6.27 -8.39 9.62
C VAL A 197 -6.14 -8.43 11.15
N LYS A 198 -4.93 -8.24 11.69
CA LYS A 198 -4.68 -8.17 13.15
C LYS A 198 -5.40 -6.99 13.81
N THR A 199 -5.45 -5.86 13.11
CA THR A 199 -6.16 -4.67 13.59
C THR A 199 -7.67 -4.91 13.60
N LEU A 200 -8.24 -5.40 12.48
CA LEU A 200 -9.68 -5.58 12.25
C LEU A 200 -10.33 -6.62 13.17
N ALA A 201 -9.63 -7.73 13.45
CA ALA A 201 -10.17 -8.82 14.24
C ALA A 201 -10.78 -8.38 15.60
N PRO A 202 -10.07 -7.69 16.52
CA PRO A 202 -10.66 -7.25 17.79
C PRO A 202 -11.82 -6.27 17.62
N ILE A 203 -11.81 -5.42 16.58
CA ILE A 203 -12.87 -4.45 16.32
C ILE A 203 -14.14 -5.17 15.82
N LEU A 204 -13.99 -6.16 14.94
CA LEU A 204 -15.09 -7.00 14.49
C LEU A 204 -15.77 -7.70 15.68
N ILE A 205 -14.98 -8.24 16.61
CA ILE A 205 -15.49 -8.88 17.83
C ILE A 205 -16.29 -7.87 18.66
N CYS A 206 -15.78 -6.65 18.84
CA CYS A 206 -16.51 -5.59 19.55
C CYS A 206 -17.82 -5.23 18.84
N SER A 207 -17.79 -5.14 17.51
CA SER A 207 -18.96 -4.84 16.68
C SER A 207 -20.04 -5.93 16.77
N MET A 208 -19.65 -7.20 16.80
CA MET A 208 -20.57 -8.32 17.01
C MET A 208 -21.15 -8.31 18.43
N LYS A 209 -20.30 -8.05 19.43
CA LYS A 209 -20.71 -7.95 20.84
C LYS A 209 -21.77 -6.87 21.06
N ILE A 210 -21.58 -5.68 20.47
CA ILE A 210 -22.53 -4.58 20.62
C ILE A 210 -23.82 -4.84 19.83
N TYR A 211 -23.76 -5.45 18.66
CA TYR A 211 -24.95 -5.85 17.90
C TYR A 211 -25.87 -6.78 18.71
N ILE A 212 -25.29 -7.84 19.31
CA ILE A 212 -26.01 -8.79 20.17
C ILE A 212 -26.62 -8.08 21.38
N HIS A 213 -25.87 -7.16 21.99
CA HIS A 213 -26.35 -6.36 23.11
C HIS A 213 -27.55 -5.49 22.73
N ILE A 214 -27.50 -4.81 21.58
CA ILE A 214 -28.61 -3.96 21.10
C ILE A 214 -29.87 -4.79 20.85
N ILE A 215 -29.75 -5.95 20.21
CA ILE A 215 -30.89 -6.85 19.99
C ILE A 215 -31.54 -7.25 21.31
N SER A 216 -30.72 -7.56 22.33
CA SER A 216 -31.22 -7.91 23.66
C SER A 216 -31.91 -6.76 24.41
N GLN A 217 -31.68 -5.51 24.01
CA GLN A 217 -32.19 -4.29 24.68
C GLN A 217 -33.29 -3.56 23.88
N GLY A 218 -33.98 -4.25 22.96
CA GLY A 218 -35.11 -3.68 22.22
C GLY A 218 -34.75 -3.10 20.85
N GLY A 219 -33.53 -3.32 20.36
CA GLY A 219 -33.19 -3.20 18.93
C GLY A 219 -33.02 -1.78 18.38
N LYS A 220 -33.12 -0.72 19.20
CA LYS A 220 -32.88 0.65 18.73
C LYS A 220 -31.42 0.80 18.30
N GLY A 221 -31.13 1.15 17.06
CA GLY A 221 -29.75 1.22 16.56
C GLY A 221 -29.18 -0.10 16.01
N ALA A 222 -30.02 -1.12 15.82
CA ALA A 222 -29.59 -2.43 15.34
C ALA A 222 -29.09 -2.39 13.88
N GLU A 223 -29.66 -1.53 13.04
CA GLU A 223 -29.25 -1.35 11.65
C GLU A 223 -27.82 -0.79 11.58
N GLU A 224 -27.52 0.25 12.35
CA GLU A 224 -26.19 0.86 12.44
C GLU A 224 -25.14 -0.13 12.95
N ALA A 225 -25.50 -0.96 13.95
CA ALA A 225 -24.61 -1.97 14.49
C ALA A 225 -24.37 -3.13 13.50
N ALA A 226 -25.41 -3.53 12.76
CA ALA A 226 -25.29 -4.52 11.69
C ALA A 226 -24.40 -4.00 10.56
N GLU A 227 -24.57 -2.73 10.16
CA GLU A 227 -23.77 -2.09 9.11
C GLU A 227 -22.28 -2.07 9.50
N ASN A 228 -21.96 -1.66 10.73
CA ASN A 228 -20.58 -1.70 11.25
C ASN A 228 -19.98 -3.11 11.22
N ARG A 229 -20.74 -4.12 11.68
CA ARG A 229 -20.29 -5.51 11.68
C ARG A 229 -20.02 -5.99 10.27
N ASN A 230 -20.96 -5.75 9.35
CA ASN A 230 -20.87 -6.21 7.96
C ASN A 230 -19.71 -5.50 7.23
N TYR A 231 -19.51 -4.21 7.46
CA TYR A 231 -18.35 -3.47 6.96
C TYR A 231 -17.03 -4.09 7.41
N LEU A 232 -16.89 -4.39 8.71
CA LEU A 232 -15.67 -4.98 9.28
C LEU A 232 -15.42 -6.40 8.75
N THR A 233 -16.47 -7.21 8.61
CA THR A 233 -16.41 -8.54 8.00
C THR A 233 -15.97 -8.47 6.54
N ALA A 234 -16.57 -7.57 5.75
CA ALA A 234 -16.22 -7.38 4.34
C ALA A 234 -14.76 -6.91 4.19
N ARG A 235 -14.34 -5.94 4.99
CA ARG A 235 -12.97 -5.42 4.96
C ARG A 235 -11.93 -6.49 5.33
N MET A 236 -12.18 -7.27 6.39
CA MET A 236 -11.29 -8.38 6.76
C MET A 236 -11.26 -9.47 5.69
N THR A 237 -12.39 -9.72 5.02
CA THR A 237 -12.50 -10.63 3.89
C THR A 237 -11.68 -10.17 2.69
N ASP A 238 -11.68 -8.88 2.38
CA ASP A 238 -10.89 -8.32 1.27
C ASP A 238 -9.38 -8.45 1.52
N GLU A 239 -8.91 -8.17 2.74
CA GLU A 239 -7.50 -8.34 3.11
C GLU A 239 -7.06 -9.81 3.04
N LEU A 240 -7.91 -10.76 3.43
CA LEU A 240 -7.62 -12.19 3.29
C LEU A 240 -7.57 -12.64 1.83
N HIS A 241 -8.46 -12.13 0.98
CA HIS A 241 -8.39 -12.40 -0.45
C HIS A 241 -7.12 -11.82 -1.08
N GLU A 242 -6.67 -10.65 -0.63
CA GLU A 242 -5.42 -10.05 -1.11
C GLU A 242 -4.20 -10.86 -0.66
N ILE A 243 -4.19 -11.37 0.57
CA ILE A 243 -3.18 -12.33 1.03
C ILE A 243 -3.18 -13.56 0.12
N ILE A 244 -4.33 -14.18 -0.14
CA ILE A 244 -4.44 -15.35 -1.02
C ILE A 244 -3.87 -15.05 -2.40
N ARG A 245 -4.21 -13.89 -2.98
CA ARG A 245 -3.71 -13.47 -4.29
C ARG A 245 -2.20 -13.38 -4.31
N VAL A 246 -1.61 -12.63 -3.38
CA VAL A 246 -0.15 -12.36 -3.35
C VAL A 246 0.66 -13.62 -3.04
N LEU A 247 0.13 -14.54 -2.21
CA LEU A 247 0.78 -15.82 -1.94
C LEU A 247 0.98 -16.67 -3.19
N GLN A 248 0.15 -16.49 -4.22
CA GLN A 248 0.21 -17.24 -5.48
C GLN A 248 1.12 -16.60 -6.53
N LEU A 249 1.64 -15.40 -6.27
CA LEU A 249 2.51 -14.70 -7.24
C LEU A 249 3.93 -15.28 -7.21
N THR A 250 4.38 -15.73 -8.38
CA THR A 250 5.70 -16.33 -8.59
C THR A 250 6.62 -15.49 -9.48
N THR A 251 6.08 -14.41 -10.06
CA THR A 251 6.79 -13.43 -10.89
C THR A 251 6.45 -12.03 -10.41
N TYR A 252 7.33 -11.07 -10.69
CA TYR A 252 7.06 -9.65 -10.50
C TYR A 252 7.56 -8.93 -11.75
N ASP A 253 6.64 -8.38 -12.54
CA ASP A 253 6.96 -7.44 -13.59
C ASP A 253 6.59 -6.02 -13.11
N GLU A 254 7.53 -5.07 -13.21
CA GLU A 254 7.27 -3.67 -12.84
C GLU A 254 6.19 -3.03 -13.72
N ASP A 255 5.98 -3.59 -14.92
CA ASP A 255 4.97 -3.20 -15.91
C ASP A 255 3.63 -3.98 -15.78
N GLU A 256 3.52 -4.97 -14.88
CA GLU A 256 2.34 -5.85 -14.69
C GLU A 256 1.11 -5.17 -14.03
N TRP A 257 1.07 -3.84 -13.97
CA TRP A 257 -0.10 -3.12 -13.46
C TRP A 257 -1.37 -3.37 -14.30
N ASP A 258 -1.22 -3.69 -15.59
CA ASP A 258 -2.30 -4.18 -16.46
C ASP A 258 -2.96 -5.47 -15.93
N ALA A 259 -2.20 -6.32 -15.22
CA ALA A 259 -2.70 -7.57 -14.67
C ALA A 259 -3.54 -7.38 -13.40
N ASP A 260 -3.26 -6.37 -12.56
CA ASP A 260 -3.99 -6.13 -11.30
C ASP A 260 -5.37 -5.50 -11.54
N ASN A 261 -5.49 -4.50 -12.43
CA ASN A 261 -6.81 -3.95 -12.79
C ASN A 261 -7.70 -4.99 -13.45
N LEU A 262 -7.13 -5.76 -14.38
CA LEU A 262 -7.85 -6.83 -15.05
C LEU A 262 -8.26 -7.93 -14.07
N THR A 263 -7.40 -8.29 -13.10
CA THR A 263 -7.72 -9.26 -12.07
C THR A 263 -8.83 -8.77 -11.14
N VAL A 264 -8.80 -7.51 -10.70
CA VAL A 264 -9.87 -6.90 -9.91
C VAL A 264 -11.17 -6.85 -10.70
N MET A 265 -11.12 -6.46 -11.98
CA MET A 265 -12.29 -6.44 -12.85
C MET A 265 -12.85 -7.85 -13.09
N LYS A 266 -12.00 -8.86 -13.30
CA LYS A 266 -12.40 -10.27 -13.44
C LYS A 266 -13.03 -10.80 -12.14
N LYS A 267 -12.46 -10.47 -10.97
CA LYS A 267 -13.02 -10.82 -9.66
C LYS A 267 -14.38 -10.17 -9.44
N ALA A 268 -14.50 -8.87 -9.69
CA ALA A 268 -15.75 -8.13 -9.57
C ALA A 268 -16.81 -8.67 -10.54
N HIS A 269 -16.44 -8.97 -11.78
CA HIS A 269 -17.33 -9.61 -12.75
C HIS A 269 -17.79 -11.00 -12.30
N SER A 270 -16.90 -11.84 -11.76
CA SER A 270 -17.28 -13.14 -11.19
C SER A 270 -18.21 -12.99 -9.98
N ALA A 271 -18.00 -11.97 -9.14
CA ALA A 271 -18.87 -11.68 -8.00
C ALA A 271 -20.27 -11.24 -8.46
N ILE A 272 -20.37 -10.43 -9.51
CA ILE A 272 -21.64 -10.05 -10.15
C ILE A 272 -22.37 -11.31 -10.65
N GLN A 273 -21.69 -12.20 -11.38
CA GLN A 273 -22.29 -13.44 -11.86
C GLN A 273 -22.88 -14.29 -10.73
N SER A 274 -22.12 -14.44 -9.63
CA SER A 274 -22.55 -15.26 -8.48
C SER A 274 -23.81 -14.76 -7.78
N LYS A 275 -24.09 -13.45 -7.85
CA LYS A 275 -25.23 -12.79 -7.17
C LYS A 275 -26.42 -12.55 -8.08
N MET A 276 -26.22 -12.72 -9.38
CA MET A 276 -27.20 -12.36 -10.40
C MET A 276 -28.52 -13.12 -10.23
N ARG A 277 -28.43 -14.43 -9.96
CA ARG A 277 -29.63 -15.26 -9.76
C ARG A 277 -30.44 -14.80 -8.56
N THR A 278 -29.79 -14.57 -7.42
CA THR A 278 -30.44 -14.11 -6.19
C THR A 278 -31.10 -12.74 -6.33
N ALA A 279 -30.50 -11.84 -7.12
CA ALA A 279 -31.11 -10.55 -7.45
C ALA A 279 -32.34 -10.71 -8.37
N TYR A 280 -32.26 -11.58 -9.38
CA TYR A 280 -33.39 -11.89 -10.26
C TYR A 280 -34.57 -12.49 -9.49
N ASP A 281 -34.33 -13.48 -8.62
CA ASP A 281 -35.36 -14.13 -7.81
C ASP A 281 -36.14 -13.11 -6.93
N TRP A 282 -35.46 -12.07 -6.42
CA TRP A 282 -36.10 -11.00 -5.64
C TRP A 282 -36.91 -10.01 -6.48
N LEU A 283 -36.50 -9.78 -7.74
CA LEU A 283 -37.27 -8.96 -8.68
C LEU A 283 -38.51 -9.69 -9.17
N GLU A 284 -38.46 -11.02 -9.29
CA GLU A 284 -39.58 -11.88 -9.71
C GLU A 284 -40.66 -12.02 -8.62
N ASP A 285 -40.30 -11.90 -7.34
CA ASP A 285 -41.26 -11.98 -6.22
C ASP A 285 -41.83 -10.59 -5.85
N PRO A 286 -43.11 -10.29 -6.14
CA PRO A 286 -43.74 -9.01 -5.83
C PRO A 286 -43.96 -8.77 -4.32
N LEU A 287 -43.88 -9.83 -3.51
CA LEU A 287 -44.08 -9.80 -2.06
C LEU A 287 -42.75 -9.83 -1.29
N ALA A 288 -41.61 -9.87 -1.98
CA ALA A 288 -40.32 -9.92 -1.33
C ALA A 288 -40.04 -8.65 -0.52
N LEU A 289 -39.74 -8.85 0.77
CA LEU A 289 -39.50 -7.77 1.73
C LEU A 289 -38.20 -7.01 1.42
N ARG A 290 -38.21 -5.71 1.77
CA ARG A 290 -37.02 -4.85 1.75
C ARG A 290 -35.94 -5.40 2.70
N GLY A 291 -34.67 -5.27 2.32
CA GLY A 291 -33.52 -5.71 3.11
C GLY A 291 -33.24 -7.22 3.05
N GLY A 292 -34.03 -7.98 2.26
CA GLY A 292 -33.80 -9.40 2.01
C GLY A 292 -32.51 -9.69 1.23
N LEU A 293 -32.11 -10.97 1.20
CA LEU A 293 -30.87 -11.41 0.55
C LEU A 293 -30.77 -11.00 -0.93
N GLY A 294 -31.89 -10.94 -1.65
CA GLY A 294 -31.89 -10.55 -3.06
C GLY A 294 -31.75 -9.05 -3.31
N GLU A 295 -32.36 -8.18 -2.50
CA GLU A 295 -32.07 -6.73 -2.57
C GLU A 295 -30.60 -6.45 -2.27
N LYS A 296 -30.08 -7.09 -1.21
CA LYS A 296 -28.65 -6.98 -0.84
C LYS A 296 -27.75 -7.47 -1.98
N SER A 297 -28.10 -8.59 -2.61
CA SER A 297 -27.37 -9.12 -3.77
C SER A 297 -27.38 -8.13 -4.95
N LEU A 298 -28.52 -7.47 -5.20
CA LEU A 298 -28.64 -6.44 -6.23
C LEU A 298 -27.74 -5.24 -5.93
N ARG A 299 -27.78 -4.70 -4.70
CA ARG A 299 -26.92 -3.56 -4.32
C ARG A 299 -25.43 -3.91 -4.41
N GLN A 300 -25.04 -5.12 -3.99
CA GLN A 300 -23.67 -5.63 -4.13
C GLN A 300 -23.25 -5.81 -5.60
N ILE A 301 -24.17 -6.17 -6.51
CA ILE A 301 -23.89 -6.18 -7.96
C ILE A 301 -23.51 -4.77 -8.44
N LEU A 302 -24.23 -3.74 -7.98
CA LEU A 302 -23.94 -2.36 -8.34
C LEU A 302 -22.57 -1.92 -7.80
N ASP A 303 -22.23 -2.27 -6.56
CA ASP A 303 -20.92 -1.95 -5.97
C ASP A 303 -19.76 -2.60 -6.75
N HIS A 304 -19.92 -3.88 -7.11
CA HIS A 304 -18.93 -4.57 -7.93
C HIS A 304 -18.86 -3.98 -9.35
N ALA A 305 -19.98 -3.56 -9.94
CA ALA A 305 -19.97 -2.91 -11.24
C ALA A 305 -19.31 -1.53 -11.18
N MET A 306 -19.49 -0.77 -10.10
CA MET A 306 -18.77 0.49 -9.86
C MET A 306 -17.27 0.26 -9.71
N THR A 307 -16.86 -0.82 -9.03
CA THR A 307 -15.45 -1.25 -8.94
C THR A 307 -14.85 -1.50 -10.33
N VAL A 308 -15.63 -2.10 -11.25
CA VAL A 308 -15.25 -2.28 -12.66
C VAL A 308 -15.18 -0.93 -13.37
N ALA A 309 -16.16 -0.05 -13.17
CA ALA A 309 -16.22 1.26 -13.83
C ALA A 309 -14.99 2.13 -13.50
N GLU A 310 -14.56 2.16 -12.24
CA GLU A 310 -13.37 2.89 -11.79
C GLU A 310 -12.06 2.48 -12.49
N ARG A 311 -12.03 1.28 -13.07
CA ARG A 311 -10.85 0.65 -13.68
C ARG A 311 -11.03 0.40 -15.19
N ALA A 312 -12.23 0.68 -15.71
CA ALA A 312 -12.56 0.53 -17.11
C ALA A 312 -12.07 1.72 -17.92
N LEU A 313 -12.08 1.59 -19.25
CA LEU A 313 -11.80 2.70 -20.15
C LEU A 313 -12.91 3.77 -20.03
N PRO A 314 -12.62 5.07 -20.26
CA PRO A 314 -13.60 6.14 -20.08
C PRO A 314 -14.97 5.93 -20.76
N PRO A 315 -15.07 5.37 -21.99
CA PRO A 315 -16.36 5.05 -22.60
C PRO A 315 -17.15 3.99 -21.84
N ASP A 316 -16.45 2.97 -21.33
CA ASP A 316 -17.04 1.87 -20.57
C ASP A 316 -17.41 2.30 -19.16
N GLU A 317 -16.54 3.11 -18.52
CA GLU A 317 -16.79 3.73 -17.23
C GLU A 317 -18.10 4.54 -17.26
N ALA A 318 -18.26 5.41 -18.25
CA ALA A 318 -19.45 6.27 -18.37
C ALA A 318 -20.74 5.44 -18.53
N ILE A 319 -20.70 4.37 -19.33
CA ILE A 319 -21.84 3.47 -19.54
C ILE A 319 -22.19 2.72 -18.25
N VAL A 320 -21.20 2.13 -17.58
CA VAL A 320 -21.41 1.35 -16.36
C VAL A 320 -21.90 2.24 -15.22
N ARG A 321 -21.29 3.42 -15.00
CA ARG A 321 -21.75 4.38 -13.97
C ARG A 321 -23.19 4.84 -14.21
N LYS A 322 -23.54 5.12 -15.47
CA LYS A 322 -24.91 5.52 -15.84
C LYS A 322 -25.90 4.41 -15.51
N LEU A 323 -25.62 3.17 -15.90
CA LEU A 323 -26.49 2.02 -15.61
C LEU A 323 -26.61 1.77 -14.10
N CYS A 324 -25.50 1.86 -13.35
CA CYS A 324 -25.53 1.74 -11.89
C CYS A 324 -26.42 2.81 -11.24
N SER A 325 -26.31 4.06 -11.68
CA SER A 325 -27.15 5.15 -11.17
C SER A 325 -28.64 4.93 -11.48
N GLU A 326 -28.98 4.55 -12.72
CA GLU A 326 -30.35 4.29 -13.12
C GLU A 326 -30.96 3.13 -12.32
N ILE A 327 -30.23 2.01 -12.18
CA ILE A 327 -30.68 0.84 -11.42
C ILE A 327 -30.85 1.18 -9.94
N THR A 328 -29.95 1.97 -9.35
CA THR A 328 -30.06 2.42 -7.95
C THR A 328 -31.38 3.17 -7.74
N THR A 329 -31.64 4.20 -8.54
CA THR A 329 -32.87 5.00 -8.43
C THR A 329 -34.13 4.16 -8.63
N MET A 330 -34.13 3.23 -9.58
CA MET A 330 -35.27 2.35 -9.82
C MET A 330 -35.48 1.35 -8.67
N THR A 331 -34.40 0.82 -8.11
CA THR A 331 -34.45 -0.12 -6.99
C THR A 331 -35.00 0.56 -5.75
N ASP A 332 -34.57 1.80 -5.45
CA ASP A 332 -35.08 2.56 -4.31
C ASP A 332 -36.59 2.84 -4.47
N ALA A 333 -37.05 3.24 -5.66
CA ALA A 333 -38.47 3.42 -5.96
C ALA A 333 -39.28 2.11 -5.84
N LEU A 334 -38.72 0.97 -6.24
CA LEU A 334 -39.37 -0.33 -6.07
C LEU A 334 -39.48 -0.73 -4.58
N CYS A 335 -38.44 -0.47 -3.81
CA CYS A 335 -38.44 -0.70 -2.36
C CYS A 335 -39.51 0.14 -1.66
N GLU A 336 -39.69 1.41 -2.05
CA GLU A 336 -40.77 2.27 -1.53
C GLU A 336 -42.16 1.70 -1.86
N LEU A 337 -42.40 1.29 -3.11
CA LEU A 337 -43.68 0.69 -3.50
C LEU A 337 -43.97 -0.62 -2.74
N ARG A 338 -42.96 -1.47 -2.54
CA ARG A 338 -43.11 -2.72 -1.76
C ARG A 338 -43.37 -2.41 -0.29
N GLN A 339 -42.72 -1.40 0.28
CA GLN A 339 -42.93 -0.95 1.66
C GLN A 339 -44.35 -0.43 1.89
N ASP A 340 -44.93 0.25 0.90
CA ASP A 340 -46.32 0.71 0.89
C ASP A 340 -47.36 -0.42 0.69
N GLY A 341 -46.94 -1.68 0.58
CA GLY A 341 -47.80 -2.82 0.25
C GLY A 341 -48.27 -2.84 -1.21
N LYS A 342 -47.67 -2.02 -2.07
CA LYS A 342 -47.99 -1.88 -3.50
C LYS A 342 -47.08 -2.73 -4.41
N GLY A 343 -46.40 -3.73 -3.85
CA GLY A 343 -45.42 -4.57 -4.56
C GLY A 343 -45.99 -5.36 -5.74
N ALA A 344 -47.27 -5.73 -5.68
CA ALA A 344 -48.00 -6.43 -6.75
C ALA A 344 -48.79 -5.50 -7.68
N THR A 345 -48.51 -4.19 -7.66
CA THR A 345 -49.15 -3.26 -8.61
C THR A 345 -48.50 -3.36 -9.99
N PRO A 346 -49.24 -3.09 -11.09
CA PRO A 346 -48.67 -3.07 -12.43
C PRO A 346 -47.47 -2.11 -12.56
N GLN A 347 -47.46 -1.03 -11.77
CA GLN A 347 -46.35 -0.09 -11.70
C GLN A 347 -45.09 -0.72 -11.07
N ALA A 348 -45.23 -1.42 -9.93
CA ALA A 348 -44.13 -2.10 -9.26
C ALA A 348 -43.60 -3.28 -10.10
N GLU A 349 -44.48 -4.06 -10.73
CA GLU A 349 -44.10 -5.16 -11.62
C GLU A 349 -43.37 -4.65 -12.87
N SER A 350 -43.84 -3.55 -13.48
CA SER A 350 -43.17 -2.91 -14.61
C SER A 350 -41.78 -2.36 -14.23
N LEU A 351 -41.66 -1.79 -13.02
CA LEU A 351 -40.40 -1.30 -12.50
C LEU A 351 -39.42 -2.44 -12.24
N ALA A 352 -39.88 -3.56 -11.65
CA ALA A 352 -39.07 -4.76 -11.44
C ALA A 352 -38.55 -5.36 -12.75
N HIS A 353 -39.40 -5.50 -13.77
CA HIS A 353 -38.98 -5.95 -15.11
C HIS A 353 -37.96 -4.99 -15.74
N SER A 354 -38.17 -3.68 -15.61
CA SER A 354 -37.23 -2.69 -16.14
C SER A 354 -35.86 -2.76 -15.44
N ILE A 355 -35.84 -3.03 -14.13
CA ILE A 355 -34.60 -3.28 -13.37
C ILE A 355 -33.92 -4.56 -13.88
N GLN A 356 -34.67 -5.64 -14.12
CA GLN A 356 -34.13 -6.91 -14.64
C GLN A 356 -33.41 -6.74 -15.99
N GLU A 357 -34.01 -5.99 -16.92
CA GLU A 357 -33.41 -5.68 -18.23
C GLU A 357 -32.14 -4.82 -18.09
N LYS A 358 -32.19 -3.79 -17.23
CA LYS A 358 -31.04 -2.92 -16.95
C LYS A 358 -29.90 -3.68 -16.29
N LEU A 359 -30.20 -4.59 -15.35
CA LEU A 359 -29.22 -5.43 -14.68
C LEU A 359 -28.52 -6.36 -15.70
N GLY A 360 -29.30 -6.95 -16.62
CA GLY A 360 -28.74 -7.73 -17.73
C GLY A 360 -27.82 -6.90 -18.64
N SER A 361 -28.23 -5.67 -18.96
CA SER A 361 -27.43 -4.71 -19.74
C SER A 361 -26.15 -4.31 -19.02
N LEU A 362 -26.22 -4.07 -17.70
CA LEU A 362 -25.08 -3.77 -16.85
C LEU A 362 -24.06 -4.92 -16.87
N ASN A 363 -24.54 -6.15 -16.72
CA ASN A 363 -23.69 -7.33 -16.75
C ASN A 363 -22.98 -7.49 -18.10
N GLN A 364 -23.68 -7.24 -19.21
CA GLN A 364 -23.06 -7.24 -20.55
C GLN A 364 -22.03 -6.13 -20.71
N ALA A 365 -22.32 -4.92 -20.21
CA ALA A 365 -21.39 -3.80 -20.24
C ALA A 365 -20.12 -4.10 -19.45
N VAL A 366 -20.25 -4.66 -18.23
CA VAL A 366 -19.15 -5.10 -17.39
C VAL A 366 -18.33 -6.21 -18.07
N ALA A 367 -18.98 -7.25 -18.60
CA ALA A 367 -18.30 -8.32 -19.32
C ALA A 367 -17.52 -7.79 -20.53
N GLY A 368 -18.12 -6.85 -21.27
CA GLY A 368 -17.48 -6.16 -22.39
C GLY A 368 -16.26 -5.35 -21.98
N ALA A 369 -16.35 -4.60 -20.87
CA ALA A 369 -15.25 -3.82 -20.32
C ALA A 369 -14.08 -4.72 -19.90
N VAL A 370 -14.37 -5.82 -19.18
CA VAL A 370 -13.38 -6.83 -18.79
C VAL A 370 -12.71 -7.44 -20.01
N ALA A 371 -13.48 -7.84 -21.03
CA ALA A 371 -12.93 -8.46 -22.24
C ALA A 371 -12.08 -7.50 -23.09
N ARG A 372 -12.44 -6.21 -23.15
CA ARG A 372 -11.62 -5.18 -23.82
C ARG A 372 -10.31 -4.95 -23.08
N MET A 373 -10.33 -4.98 -21.75
CA MET A 373 -9.12 -4.93 -20.93
C MET A 373 -8.26 -6.18 -21.09
N ASP A 374 -8.87 -7.38 -21.14
CA ASP A 374 -8.17 -8.66 -21.31
C ASP A 374 -7.44 -8.76 -22.66
N LYS A 375 -8.11 -8.34 -23.75
CA LYS A 375 -7.51 -8.32 -25.10
C LYS A 375 -6.32 -7.35 -25.20
N ARG A 376 -6.30 -6.30 -24.39
CA ARG A 376 -5.22 -5.32 -24.33
C ARG A 376 -4.01 -5.82 -23.53
N GLY A 377 -4.21 -6.67 -22.52
CA GLY A 377 -3.13 -7.34 -21.78
C GLY A 377 -2.49 -8.51 -22.55
N ALA A 378 -3.27 -9.25 -23.34
CA ALA A 378 -2.79 -10.43 -24.08
C ALA A 378 -2.06 -10.11 -25.40
N SER A 379 -2.25 -8.92 -25.94
CA SER A 379 -1.50 -8.42 -27.08
C SER A 379 -0.75 -7.18 -26.62
N GLY A 380 0.59 -7.23 -26.58
CA GLY A 380 1.46 -6.06 -26.34
C GLY A 380 1.34 -4.99 -27.45
N ALA A 381 0.13 -4.71 -27.91
CA ALA A 381 -0.20 -3.89 -29.04
C ALA A 381 -0.25 -2.42 -28.61
N ARG A 382 0.93 -1.79 -28.63
CA ARG A 382 1.21 -0.40 -29.06
C ARG A 382 0.44 0.79 -28.45
N GLY A 383 -0.53 0.59 -27.56
CA GLY A 383 -1.23 1.67 -26.87
C GLY A 383 -1.14 1.47 -25.37
N GLY A 384 -0.08 1.97 -24.74
CA GLY A 384 0.14 1.90 -23.29
C GLY A 384 -1.02 2.52 -22.48
N GLN A 385 -1.13 2.18 -21.20
CA GLN A 385 -2.09 2.82 -20.30
C GLN A 385 -1.67 4.27 -20.01
N PRO A 386 -2.61 5.22 -19.91
CA PRO A 386 -2.28 6.53 -19.40
C PRO A 386 -1.70 6.40 -17.99
N ALA A 387 -0.59 7.10 -17.72
CA ALA A 387 0.02 7.06 -16.41
C ALA A 387 -0.93 7.62 -15.34
N HIS A 388 -0.71 7.24 -14.08
CA HIS A 388 -1.54 7.68 -12.97
C HIS A 388 -1.28 9.10 -12.51
N THR A 389 -0.01 9.49 -12.56
CA THR A 389 0.44 10.80 -12.11
C THR A 389 0.35 11.79 -13.28
N VAL A 390 0.08 13.06 -12.96
CA VAL A 390 0.11 14.15 -13.94
C VAL A 390 1.47 14.22 -14.63
N GLN A 391 2.57 13.96 -13.88
CA GLN A 391 3.92 13.89 -14.43
C GLN A 391 4.09 12.77 -15.46
N GLY A 392 3.67 11.54 -15.16
CA GLY A 392 3.76 10.43 -16.12
C GLY A 392 2.86 10.66 -17.35
N ARG A 393 1.67 11.26 -17.16
CA ARG A 393 0.78 11.64 -18.27
C ARG A 393 1.45 12.70 -19.15
N LEU A 394 2.16 13.64 -18.54
CA LEU A 394 2.90 14.68 -19.25
C LEU A 394 4.03 14.07 -20.08
N GLU A 395 4.75 13.07 -19.56
CA GLU A 395 5.78 12.34 -20.30
C GLU A 395 5.20 11.59 -21.51
N GLN A 396 4.06 10.91 -21.33
CA GLN A 396 3.34 10.25 -22.44
C GLN A 396 2.83 11.25 -23.48
N ALA A 397 2.28 12.38 -23.03
CA ALA A 397 1.88 13.47 -23.92
C ALA A 397 3.09 14.02 -24.68
N ARG A 398 4.22 14.26 -24.01
CA ARG A 398 5.46 14.75 -24.63
C ARG A 398 6.04 13.77 -25.66
N ALA A 399 5.96 12.46 -25.39
CA ALA A 399 6.39 11.43 -26.33
C ALA A 399 5.60 11.51 -27.65
N TRP A 400 4.27 11.73 -27.56
CA TRP A 400 3.44 11.97 -28.74
C TRP A 400 3.73 13.32 -29.41
N LEU A 401 3.86 14.39 -28.62
CA LEU A 401 4.14 15.74 -29.15
C LEU A 401 5.50 15.84 -29.85
N ALA A 402 6.47 14.98 -29.51
CA ALA A 402 7.76 14.90 -30.18
C ALA A 402 7.66 14.29 -31.59
N HIS A 403 6.71 13.37 -31.79
CA HIS A 403 6.46 12.69 -33.06
C HIS A 403 4.96 12.55 -33.36
N PRO A 404 4.24 13.66 -33.63
CA PRO A 404 2.78 13.63 -33.85
C PRO A 404 2.37 12.80 -35.07
N GLU A 405 3.29 12.55 -36.00
CA GLU A 405 3.09 11.71 -37.18
C GLU A 405 3.04 10.20 -36.88
N ARG A 406 3.54 9.77 -35.72
CA ARG A 406 3.56 8.36 -35.33
C ARG A 406 2.26 8.00 -34.62
N ASP A 407 1.65 6.90 -35.04
CA ASP A 407 0.46 6.36 -34.38
C ASP A 407 0.85 5.71 -33.04
N ASP A 408 0.47 6.38 -31.95
CA ASP A 408 0.60 5.93 -30.56
C ASP A 408 -0.69 5.29 -30.02
N ALA A 409 -1.60 4.92 -30.93
CA ALA A 409 -2.95 4.44 -30.62
C ALA A 409 -3.75 5.43 -29.74
N GLY A 410 -3.48 6.74 -29.86
CA GLY A 410 -4.16 7.82 -29.15
C GLY A 410 -3.77 7.97 -27.68
N LEU A 411 -2.64 7.43 -27.25
CA LEU A 411 -2.18 7.50 -25.86
C LEU A 411 -1.89 8.93 -25.40
N GLY A 412 -1.14 9.70 -26.19
CA GLY A 412 -0.76 11.07 -25.88
C GLY A 412 -1.99 11.98 -25.75
N VAL A 413 -2.94 11.87 -26.67
CA VAL A 413 -4.21 12.65 -26.61
C VAL A 413 -5.04 12.27 -25.39
N ARG A 414 -5.12 10.97 -25.04
CA ARG A 414 -5.79 10.53 -23.80
C ARG A 414 -5.08 11.06 -22.55
N ALA A 415 -3.75 11.05 -22.54
CA ALA A 415 -2.95 11.57 -21.43
C ALA A 415 -3.21 13.08 -21.22
N ILE A 416 -3.28 13.85 -22.32
CA ILE A 416 -3.66 15.28 -22.29
C ILE A 416 -5.07 15.46 -21.71
N SER A 417 -6.05 14.70 -22.19
CA SER A 417 -7.42 14.76 -21.65
C SER A 417 -7.47 14.51 -20.14
N LEU A 418 -6.70 13.54 -19.65
CA LEU A 418 -6.65 13.23 -18.22
C LEU A 418 -5.91 14.29 -17.39
N ILE A 419 -4.95 15.02 -17.97
CA ILE A 419 -4.35 16.20 -17.33
C ILE A 419 -5.38 17.33 -17.24
N LEU A 420 -6.17 17.55 -18.30
CA LEU A 420 -7.24 18.55 -18.32
C LEU A 420 -8.32 18.27 -17.27
N ASP A 421 -8.74 17.01 -17.14
CA ASP A 421 -9.71 16.60 -16.13
C ASP A 421 -9.18 16.83 -14.71
N GLU A 422 -7.89 16.55 -14.48
CA GLU A 422 -7.25 16.83 -13.20
C GLU A 422 -7.17 18.33 -12.93
N GLY A 423 -6.78 19.13 -13.92
CA GLY A 423 -6.78 20.60 -13.84
C GLY A 423 -8.15 21.18 -13.47
N LYS A 424 -9.22 20.66 -14.09
CA LYS A 424 -10.60 21.06 -13.76
C LYS A 424 -11.00 20.67 -12.34
N LYS A 425 -10.69 19.45 -11.90
CA LYS A 425 -10.95 18.98 -10.52
C LYS A 425 -10.22 19.82 -9.47
N VAL A 426 -8.97 20.19 -9.76
CA VAL A 426 -8.17 21.06 -8.90
C VAL A 426 -8.82 22.44 -8.82
N ALA A 427 -9.22 23.00 -9.97
CA ALA A 427 -9.84 24.32 -10.07
C ALA A 427 -11.17 24.45 -9.32
N GLU A 428 -11.97 23.39 -9.21
CA GLU A 428 -13.23 23.40 -8.44
C GLU A 428 -13.06 23.83 -6.97
N GLY A 429 -11.91 23.51 -6.36
CA GLY A 429 -11.64 23.85 -4.97
C GLY A 429 -10.80 25.11 -4.77
N LEU A 430 -10.53 25.87 -5.83
CA LEU A 430 -9.73 27.10 -5.75
C LEU A 430 -10.61 28.36 -5.73
N PRO A 431 -10.15 29.45 -5.07
CA PRO A 431 -10.87 30.71 -5.05
C PRO A 431 -10.73 31.47 -6.39
N GLY A 432 -11.83 32.08 -6.81
CA GLY A 432 -11.97 33.11 -7.85
C GLY A 432 -10.92 33.15 -8.95
N VAL A 433 -9.86 33.94 -8.73
CA VAL A 433 -8.82 34.23 -9.72
C VAL A 433 -8.01 32.99 -10.09
N GLN A 434 -7.54 32.22 -9.09
CA GLN A 434 -6.73 31.01 -9.34
C GLN A 434 -7.53 29.95 -10.09
N ARG A 435 -8.83 29.82 -9.76
CA ARG A 435 -9.75 28.95 -10.50
C ARG A 435 -9.89 29.37 -11.96
N ALA A 436 -10.12 30.65 -12.22
CA ALA A 436 -10.28 31.16 -13.58
C ALA A 436 -9.01 30.99 -14.43
N GLU A 437 -7.84 31.21 -13.85
CA GLU A 437 -6.55 31.02 -14.52
C GLU A 437 -6.34 29.56 -14.95
N ILE A 438 -6.57 28.58 -14.07
CA ILE A 438 -6.41 27.16 -14.41
C ILE A 438 -7.43 26.73 -15.48
N LEU A 439 -8.69 27.15 -15.37
CA LEU A 439 -9.71 26.82 -16.37
C LEU A 439 -9.38 27.40 -17.75
N SER A 440 -8.90 28.64 -17.80
CA SER A 440 -8.45 29.26 -19.06
C SER A 440 -7.29 28.51 -19.70
N LEU A 441 -6.33 28.03 -18.89
CA LEU A 441 -5.22 27.19 -19.35
C LEU A 441 -5.70 25.83 -19.87
N CYS A 442 -6.65 25.20 -19.18
CA CYS A 442 -7.28 23.97 -19.65
C CYS A 442 -7.97 24.15 -21.01
N ASP A 443 -8.72 25.24 -21.20
CA ASP A 443 -9.41 25.52 -22.46
C ASP A 443 -8.41 25.78 -23.61
N GLU A 444 -7.29 26.46 -23.32
CA GLU A 444 -6.21 26.69 -24.29
C GLU A 444 -5.53 25.38 -24.71
N VAL A 445 -5.20 24.51 -23.75
CA VAL A 445 -4.60 23.19 -23.99
C VAL A 445 -5.55 22.28 -24.79
N ASP A 446 -6.84 22.24 -24.45
CA ASP A 446 -7.85 21.46 -25.18
C ASP A 446 -7.97 21.92 -26.64
N ARG A 447 -8.02 23.25 -26.86
CA ARG A 447 -8.07 23.83 -28.21
C ARG A 447 -6.83 23.44 -29.04
N LEU A 448 -5.63 23.58 -28.49
CA LEU A 448 -4.38 23.22 -29.18
C LEU A 448 -4.30 21.72 -29.45
N SER A 449 -4.74 20.89 -28.50
CA SER A 449 -4.77 19.43 -28.67
C SER A 449 -5.69 19.03 -29.83
N ARG A 450 -6.90 19.60 -29.91
CA ARG A 450 -7.84 19.33 -31.01
C ARG A 450 -7.28 19.76 -32.36
N GLN A 451 -6.69 20.96 -32.44
CA GLN A 451 -6.06 21.46 -33.65
C GLN A 451 -4.93 20.54 -34.14
N LEU A 452 -4.08 20.05 -33.24
CA LEU A 452 -3.01 19.12 -33.59
C LEU A 452 -3.58 17.76 -34.03
N SER A 453 -4.57 17.23 -33.33
CA SER A 453 -5.23 15.97 -33.71
C SER A 453 -5.89 16.04 -35.09
N ASP A 454 -6.51 17.17 -35.44
CA ASP A 454 -7.12 17.38 -36.76
C ASP A 454 -6.05 17.41 -37.88
N LEU A 455 -4.91 18.08 -37.65
CA LEU A 455 -3.79 18.07 -38.58
C LEU A 455 -3.19 16.66 -38.75
N CYS A 456 -3.05 15.90 -37.67
CA CYS A 456 -2.56 14.52 -37.73
C CYS A 456 -3.52 13.62 -38.53
N ARG A 457 -4.84 13.76 -38.30
CA ARG A 457 -5.87 13.02 -39.05
C ARG A 457 -5.91 13.40 -40.53
N ALA A 458 -5.56 14.63 -40.87
CA ALA A 458 -5.40 15.09 -42.26
C ALA A 458 -4.07 14.62 -42.91
N GLY A 459 -3.23 13.85 -42.21
CA GLY A 459 -1.92 13.42 -42.69
C GLY A 459 -0.84 14.50 -42.67
N GLN A 460 -1.09 15.62 -41.98
CA GLN A 460 -0.22 16.80 -41.90
C GLN A 460 0.53 16.89 -40.56
N GLY A 461 0.67 15.78 -39.82
CA GLY A 461 1.33 15.72 -38.51
C GLY A 461 2.81 16.13 -38.51
N SER A 462 3.51 15.98 -39.64
CA SER A 462 4.90 16.41 -39.83
C SER A 462 5.04 17.83 -40.40
N SER A 463 3.94 18.57 -40.58
CA SER A 463 4.00 19.93 -41.11
C SER A 463 4.65 20.89 -40.11
N PRO A 464 5.30 21.99 -40.58
CA PRO A 464 5.84 23.02 -39.69
C PRO A 464 4.79 23.61 -38.75
N GLN A 465 3.54 23.72 -39.21
CA GLN A 465 2.41 24.17 -38.40
C GLN A 465 2.08 23.19 -37.27
N ALA A 466 2.05 21.88 -37.56
CA ALA A 466 1.80 20.85 -36.55
C ALA A 466 2.93 20.80 -35.51
N GLN A 467 4.19 20.94 -35.93
CA GLN A 467 5.34 20.99 -35.04
C GLN A 467 5.31 22.21 -34.10
N GLU A 468 4.91 23.38 -34.59
CA GLU A 468 4.78 24.59 -33.77
C GLU A 468 3.64 24.48 -32.75
N ILE A 469 2.49 23.93 -33.17
CA ILE A 469 1.37 23.65 -32.25
C ILE A 469 1.81 22.65 -31.19
N ALA A 470 2.53 21.58 -31.55
CA ALA A 470 3.03 20.59 -30.62
C ALA A 470 4.00 21.19 -29.58
N ARG A 471 4.89 22.09 -30.00
CA ARG A 471 5.81 22.81 -29.11
C ARG A 471 5.05 23.72 -28.15
N THR A 472 4.08 24.49 -28.66
CA THR A 472 3.23 25.38 -27.85
C THR A 472 2.41 24.58 -26.83
N LEU A 473 1.79 23.49 -27.27
CA LEU A 473 1.01 22.59 -26.44
C LEU A 473 1.87 21.95 -25.34
N SER A 474 3.10 21.54 -25.66
CA SER A 474 4.05 21.00 -24.66
C SER A 474 4.39 22.03 -23.57
N ALA A 475 4.62 23.29 -23.95
CA ALA A 475 4.88 24.38 -23.00
C ALA A 475 3.65 24.65 -22.12
N LYS A 476 2.46 24.73 -22.72
CA LYS A 476 1.20 24.96 -22.00
C LYS A 476 0.82 23.82 -21.05
N LEU A 477 1.13 22.58 -21.42
CA LEU A 477 0.99 21.42 -20.54
C LEU A 477 1.94 21.48 -19.34
N SER A 478 3.16 21.96 -19.54
CA SER A 478 4.09 22.20 -18.43
C SER A 478 3.58 23.29 -17.49
N GLU A 479 3.10 24.40 -18.04
CA GLU A 479 2.49 25.48 -17.26
C GLU A 479 1.27 25.00 -16.47
N LEU A 480 0.39 24.21 -17.09
CA LEU A 480 -0.78 23.63 -16.42
C LEU A 480 -0.36 22.67 -15.30
N LYS A 481 0.66 21.83 -15.53
CA LYS A 481 1.21 20.92 -14.52
C LYS A 481 1.73 21.69 -13.30
N ASP A 482 2.50 22.75 -13.50
CA ASP A 482 3.05 23.57 -12.41
C ASP A 482 1.93 24.29 -11.64
N ARG A 483 0.90 24.77 -12.35
CA ARG A 483 -0.29 25.39 -11.71
C ARG A 483 -1.09 24.39 -10.88
N ILE A 484 -1.24 23.15 -11.36
CA ILE A 484 -1.88 22.06 -10.62
C ILE A 484 -1.07 21.76 -9.35
N GLN A 485 0.24 21.60 -9.45
CA GLN A 485 1.11 21.28 -8.32
C GLN A 485 1.03 22.35 -7.22
N ASN A 486 1.19 23.63 -7.59
CA ASN A 486 1.07 24.75 -6.66
C ASN A 486 -0.30 24.83 -5.96
N ALA A 487 -1.38 24.60 -6.71
CA ALA A 487 -2.73 24.57 -6.16
C ALA A 487 -2.94 23.42 -5.16
N VAL A 488 -2.36 22.25 -5.43
CA VAL A 488 -2.40 21.09 -4.55
C VAL A 488 -1.68 21.37 -3.23
N VAL A 489 -0.50 21.99 -3.26
CA VAL A 489 0.23 22.37 -2.04
C VAL A 489 -0.60 23.29 -1.16
N ASN A 490 -1.17 24.35 -1.74
CA ASN A 490 -2.00 25.29 -0.99
C ASN A 490 -3.19 24.59 -0.32
N ARG A 491 -3.85 23.64 -1.02
CA ARG A 491 -4.95 22.86 -0.44
C ARG A 491 -4.51 21.96 0.70
N VAL A 492 -3.34 21.33 0.62
CA VAL A 492 -2.82 20.52 1.74
C VAL A 492 -2.52 21.38 2.97
N VAL A 493 -1.98 22.58 2.75
CA VAL A 493 -1.78 23.55 3.83
C VAL A 493 -3.12 23.88 4.47
N GLU A 494 -4.15 24.24 3.70
CA GLU A 494 -5.48 24.65 4.19
C GLU A 494 -6.30 23.50 4.82
N ASP A 495 -6.51 22.39 4.12
CA ASP A 495 -7.42 21.31 4.54
C ASP A 495 -6.89 20.52 5.74
N PHE A 496 -5.55 20.43 5.89
CA PHE A 496 -4.90 19.70 6.98
C PHE A 496 -4.34 20.61 8.08
N VAL A 497 -4.70 21.90 8.14
CA VAL A 497 -4.36 22.77 9.29
C VAL A 497 -4.86 22.14 10.60
N ASP A 498 -6.08 21.62 10.59
CA ASP A 498 -6.74 21.08 11.76
C ASP A 498 -7.42 19.75 11.45
N ILE A 499 -6.71 18.67 11.80
CA ILE A 499 -7.19 17.30 11.63
C ILE A 499 -7.91 16.74 12.88
N ALA A 500 -7.87 17.47 14.00
CA ALA A 500 -8.28 16.94 15.31
C ALA A 500 -9.62 17.51 15.78
N THR A 501 -9.89 18.80 15.51
CA THR A 501 -11.09 19.47 16.02
C THR A 501 -12.41 18.87 15.51
N PRO A 502 -12.58 18.53 14.21
CA PRO A 502 -13.83 17.91 13.74
C PRO A 502 -14.17 16.63 14.50
N LEU A 503 -13.17 15.76 14.69
CA LEU A 503 -13.33 14.51 15.43
C LEU A 503 -13.60 14.76 16.92
N LYS A 504 -12.92 15.74 17.51
CA LYS A 504 -13.11 16.12 18.91
C LYS A 504 -14.52 16.62 19.17
N LEU A 505 -15.02 17.56 18.36
CA LEU A 505 -16.38 18.11 18.49
C LEU A 505 -17.45 17.03 18.29
N PHE A 506 -17.24 16.12 17.33
CA PHE A 506 -18.09 14.96 17.16
C PHE A 506 -18.08 14.05 18.40
N THR A 507 -16.90 13.77 18.95
CA THR A 507 -16.75 12.96 20.18
C THR A 507 -17.46 13.62 21.38
N GLU A 508 -17.32 14.94 21.55
CA GLU A 508 -18.01 15.69 22.60
C GLU A 508 -19.54 15.60 22.43
N ALA A 509 -20.04 15.66 21.20
CA ALA A 509 -21.47 15.49 20.93
C ALA A 509 -21.97 14.06 21.20
N VAL A 510 -21.17 13.04 20.89
CA VAL A 510 -21.46 11.62 21.22
C VAL A 510 -21.57 11.40 22.72
N LEU A 511 -20.64 11.99 23.49
CA LEU A 511 -20.54 11.84 24.93
C LEU A 511 -21.41 12.82 25.73
N ALA A 512 -22.23 13.63 25.04
CA ALA A 512 -23.13 14.57 25.70
C ALA A 512 -24.13 13.83 26.63
N PRO A 513 -24.33 14.30 27.87
CA PRO A 513 -25.32 13.76 28.80
C PRO A 513 -26.74 13.71 28.23
N GLU A 514 -27.56 12.75 28.66
CA GLU A 514 -28.92 12.54 28.13
C GLU A 514 -29.86 13.73 28.35
N ASP A 515 -29.64 14.51 29.40
CA ASP A 515 -30.41 15.72 29.74
C ASP A 515 -30.00 16.97 28.95
N THR A 516 -28.98 16.87 28.08
CA THR A 516 -28.50 17.99 27.28
C THR A 516 -29.58 18.45 26.28
N PRO A 517 -30.06 19.70 26.34
CA PRO A 517 -31.03 20.21 25.37
C PRO A 517 -30.49 20.19 23.94
N GLY A 518 -31.27 19.69 22.99
CA GLY A 518 -30.87 19.65 21.58
C GLY A 518 -29.76 18.64 21.26
N ARG A 519 -29.50 17.65 22.13
CA ARG A 519 -28.49 16.60 21.96
C ARG A 519 -28.46 15.99 20.56
N GLU A 520 -29.61 15.56 20.04
CA GLU A 520 -29.74 14.91 18.74
C GLU A 520 -29.37 15.85 17.57
N ALA A 521 -29.78 17.13 17.67
CA ALA A 521 -29.47 18.14 16.67
C ALA A 521 -27.97 18.50 16.69
N ASN A 522 -27.38 18.63 17.88
CA ASN A 522 -25.94 18.85 18.03
C ASN A 522 -25.13 17.67 17.49
N PHE A 523 -25.51 16.43 17.81
CA PHE A 523 -24.90 15.23 17.24
C PHE A 523 -24.94 15.24 15.71
N THR A 524 -26.11 15.51 15.14
CA THR A 524 -26.30 15.51 13.68
C THR A 524 -25.46 16.60 13.01
N ASP A 525 -25.43 17.81 13.57
CA ASP A 525 -24.56 18.89 13.11
C ASP A 525 -23.08 18.48 13.13
N LYS A 526 -22.59 17.93 14.25
CA LYS A 526 -21.17 17.51 14.35
C LYS A 526 -20.83 16.31 13.48
N ALA A 527 -21.75 15.38 13.28
CA ALA A 527 -21.59 14.24 12.38
C ALA A 527 -21.51 14.69 10.91
N ASN A 528 -22.36 15.63 10.49
CA ASN A 528 -22.31 16.22 9.14
C ASN A 528 -21.01 16.99 8.93
N ASN A 529 -20.60 17.83 9.90
CA ASN A 529 -19.34 18.56 9.83
C ASN A 529 -18.12 17.62 9.72
N LEU A 530 -18.09 16.52 10.48
CA LEU A 530 -17.04 15.49 10.37
C LEU A 530 -17.06 14.84 8.99
N THR A 531 -18.25 14.51 8.47
CA THR A 531 -18.42 13.86 7.17
C THR A 531 -17.95 14.73 6.02
N ASP A 532 -18.33 16.01 6.03
CA ASP A 532 -17.92 16.98 5.02
C ASP A 532 -16.41 17.23 5.09
N TRP A 533 -15.85 17.32 6.30
CA TRP A 533 -14.41 17.41 6.49
C TRP A 533 -13.68 16.18 5.94
N SER A 534 -14.13 14.95 6.25
CA SER A 534 -13.54 13.71 5.72
C SER A 534 -13.53 13.67 4.20
N LYS A 535 -14.66 14.03 3.56
CA LYS A 535 -14.77 14.08 2.10
C LYS A 535 -13.80 15.07 1.48
N ARG A 536 -13.65 16.25 2.08
CA ARG A 536 -12.66 17.25 1.62
C ARG A 536 -11.23 16.74 1.77
N ALA A 537 -10.88 16.20 2.94
CA ALA A 537 -9.54 15.65 3.21
C ALA A 537 -9.18 14.52 2.23
N ALA A 538 -10.10 13.59 1.98
CA ALA A 538 -9.90 12.50 1.02
C ALA A 538 -9.81 13.00 -0.43
N LYS A 539 -10.62 13.99 -0.83
CA LYS A 539 -10.50 14.64 -2.14
C LYS A 539 -9.11 15.26 -2.31
N THR A 540 -8.62 15.98 -1.31
CA THR A 540 -7.30 16.61 -1.34
C THR A 540 -6.19 15.56 -1.40
N GLY A 541 -6.27 14.48 -0.61
CA GLY A 541 -5.31 13.36 -0.70
C GLY A 541 -5.23 12.73 -2.09
N ARG A 542 -6.37 12.54 -2.78
CA ARG A 542 -6.39 12.04 -4.16
C ARG A 542 -5.80 13.03 -5.16
N MET A 543 -6.00 14.34 -4.96
CA MET A 543 -5.38 15.36 -5.79
C MET A 543 -3.86 15.39 -5.60
N VAL A 544 -3.37 15.19 -4.38
CA VAL A 544 -1.93 15.03 -4.09
C VAL A 544 -1.38 13.79 -4.77
N ALA A 545 -2.10 12.67 -4.72
CA ALA A 545 -1.71 11.45 -5.42
C ALA A 545 -1.50 11.69 -6.92
N ALA A 546 -2.42 12.42 -7.55
CA ALA A 546 -2.37 12.72 -8.98
C ALA A 546 -1.30 13.78 -9.34
N GLY A 547 -1.26 14.90 -8.63
CA GLY A 547 -0.48 16.10 -9.02
C GLY A 547 0.70 16.47 -8.10
N GLY A 548 0.75 15.96 -6.88
CA GLY A 548 1.76 16.31 -5.87
C GLY A 548 2.95 15.35 -5.84
N SER A 549 2.73 14.03 -6.00
CA SER A 549 3.71 12.97 -5.70
C SER A 549 5.04 12.98 -6.50
N GLY A 550 5.34 13.98 -7.33
CA GLY A 550 6.61 14.07 -8.07
C GLY A 550 6.87 12.91 -9.04
N GLY A 551 5.83 12.15 -9.41
CA GLY A 551 5.96 10.91 -10.19
C GLY A 551 6.19 9.65 -9.34
N ASN A 552 6.31 9.75 -8.01
CA ASN A 552 6.41 8.59 -7.12
C ASN A 552 5.10 7.80 -7.07
N LYS A 553 5.07 6.70 -7.82
CA LYS A 553 3.91 5.81 -7.96
C LYS A 553 3.46 5.20 -6.62
N LYS A 554 4.42 4.71 -5.81
CA LYS A 554 4.10 4.07 -4.51
C LYS A 554 3.43 5.05 -3.55
N LEU A 555 3.90 6.29 -3.51
CA LEU A 555 3.33 7.34 -2.69
C LEU A 555 1.91 7.72 -3.16
N ALA A 556 1.70 7.84 -4.47
CA ALA A 556 0.39 8.10 -5.04
C ALA A 556 -0.64 7.00 -4.68
N GLU A 557 -0.25 5.72 -4.77
CA GLU A 557 -1.11 4.60 -4.40
C GLU A 557 -1.42 4.58 -2.89
N ALA A 558 -0.42 4.83 -2.05
CA ALA A 558 -0.60 4.94 -0.60
C ALA A 558 -1.58 6.06 -0.24
N LEU A 559 -1.50 7.20 -0.92
CA LEU A 559 -2.42 8.34 -0.76
C LEU A 559 -3.85 8.00 -1.16
N VAL A 560 -4.05 7.37 -2.33
CA VAL A 560 -5.39 6.95 -2.78
C VAL A 560 -6.00 5.94 -1.81
N SER A 561 -5.20 4.97 -1.34
CA SER A 561 -5.63 3.98 -0.36
C SER A 561 -6.00 4.64 0.97
N ALA A 562 -5.16 5.54 1.50
CA ALA A 562 -5.44 6.26 2.74
C ALA A 562 -6.68 7.15 2.63
N ALA A 563 -6.89 7.83 1.49
CA ALA A 563 -8.08 8.64 1.24
C ALA A 563 -9.36 7.77 1.23
N GLY A 564 -9.34 6.63 0.54
CA GLY A 564 -10.47 5.68 0.55
C GLY A 564 -10.74 5.09 1.93
N GLN A 565 -9.70 4.87 2.74
CA GLN A 565 -9.85 4.42 4.12
C GLN A 565 -10.56 5.46 5.00
N VAL A 566 -10.21 6.75 4.90
CA VAL A 566 -10.90 7.82 5.65
C VAL A 566 -12.36 7.91 5.25
N GLU A 567 -12.68 7.89 3.95
CA GLU A 567 -14.07 7.94 3.47
C GLU A 567 -14.90 6.75 3.93
N SER A 568 -14.36 5.54 3.83
CA SER A 568 -15.09 4.33 4.21
C SER A 568 -15.28 4.17 5.73
N LEU A 569 -14.34 4.66 6.55
CA LEU A 569 -14.45 4.62 8.02
C LEU A 569 -15.39 5.68 8.59
N THR A 570 -15.55 6.82 7.91
CA THR A 570 -16.38 7.95 8.37
C THR A 570 -17.82 7.55 8.73
N PRO A 571 -18.61 6.90 7.85
CA PRO A 571 -19.98 6.49 8.20
C PRO A 571 -20.00 5.48 9.35
N GLN A 572 -18.99 4.61 9.42
CA GLN A 572 -18.91 3.58 10.46
C GLN A 572 -18.69 4.21 11.85
N LEU A 573 -17.84 5.24 11.92
CA LEU A 573 -17.63 6.03 13.13
C LEU A 573 -18.89 6.81 13.53
N VAL A 574 -19.62 7.38 12.56
CA VAL A 574 -20.90 8.08 12.83
C VAL A 574 -21.93 7.13 13.44
N ASN A 575 -22.08 5.94 12.85
CA ASN A 575 -22.95 4.86 13.35
C ASN A 575 -22.57 4.45 14.78
N ALA A 576 -21.28 4.20 15.04
CA ALA A 576 -20.80 3.86 16.37
C ALA A 576 -21.06 4.98 17.40
N GLY A 577 -20.92 6.25 16.97
CA GLY A 577 -21.27 7.40 17.80
C GLY A 577 -22.76 7.45 18.15
N ARG A 578 -23.64 7.16 17.18
CA ARG A 578 -25.10 7.10 17.41
C ARG A 578 -25.48 5.96 18.37
N ILE A 579 -24.85 4.80 18.21
CA ILE A 579 -25.01 3.66 19.13
C ILE A 579 -24.57 4.06 20.54
N ARG A 580 -23.39 4.66 20.68
CA ARG A 580 -22.86 5.11 21.98
C ARG A 580 -23.71 6.20 22.65
N MET A 581 -24.33 7.06 21.85
CA MET A 581 -25.26 8.08 22.33
C MET A 581 -26.58 7.45 22.83
N THR A 582 -27.05 6.39 22.17
CA THR A 582 -28.27 5.66 22.50
C THR A 582 -28.10 4.75 23.74
N TYR A 583 -26.91 4.17 23.93
CA TYR A 583 -26.62 3.25 25.04
C TYR A 583 -25.46 3.74 25.90
N PRO A 584 -25.65 4.84 26.67
CA PRO A 584 -24.52 5.53 27.26
C PRO A 584 -23.83 4.80 28.43
N GLU A 585 -24.53 3.88 29.08
CA GLU A 585 -24.01 3.05 30.17
C GLU A 585 -23.36 1.75 29.66
N SER A 586 -23.51 1.43 28.38
CA SER A 586 -22.98 0.20 27.80
C SER A 586 -21.48 0.30 27.56
N LYS A 587 -20.69 -0.43 28.34
CA LYS A 587 -19.24 -0.57 28.11
C LYS A 587 -18.92 -1.11 26.72
N ALA A 588 -19.78 -1.97 26.18
CA ALA A 588 -19.61 -2.51 24.83
C ALA A 588 -19.74 -1.42 23.76
N ALA A 589 -20.68 -0.49 23.92
CA ALA A 589 -20.86 0.65 23.03
C ALA A 589 -19.68 1.62 23.11
N ASP A 590 -19.17 1.85 24.33
CA ASP A 590 -18.00 2.71 24.58
C ASP A 590 -16.74 2.16 23.92
N GLU A 591 -16.42 0.87 24.17
CA GLU A 591 -15.29 0.19 23.55
C GLU A 591 -15.38 0.17 22.02
N HIS A 592 -16.56 -0.10 21.45
CA HIS A 592 -16.78 -0.10 20.00
C HIS A 592 -16.53 1.28 19.38
N PHE A 593 -17.10 2.32 19.98
CA PHE A 593 -16.90 3.70 19.55
C PHE A 593 -15.43 4.12 19.62
N GLU A 594 -14.76 3.85 20.74
CA GLU A 594 -13.36 4.20 20.96
C GLU A 594 -12.43 3.50 19.96
N ASN A 595 -12.68 2.23 19.65
CA ASN A 595 -11.92 1.48 18.65
C ASN A 595 -12.02 2.08 17.24
N LEU A 596 -13.23 2.48 16.82
CA LEU A 596 -13.42 3.14 15.52
C LEU A 596 -12.89 4.57 15.50
N ARG A 597 -13.02 5.31 16.61
CA ARG A 597 -12.47 6.66 16.77
C ARG A 597 -10.95 6.66 16.60
N ASN A 598 -10.27 5.74 17.27
CA ASN A 598 -8.81 5.62 17.20
C ASN A 598 -8.35 5.24 15.79
N GLN A 599 -9.03 4.31 15.12
CA GLN A 599 -8.71 3.95 13.73
C GLN A 599 -8.92 5.11 12.75
N TYR A 600 -10.02 5.84 12.89
CA TYR A 600 -10.29 7.00 12.07
C TYR A 600 -9.21 8.08 12.27
N ALA A 601 -8.86 8.39 13.53
CA ALA A 601 -7.81 9.35 13.85
C ALA A 601 -6.44 8.94 13.24
N ASN A 602 -6.08 7.66 13.36
CA ASN A 602 -4.86 7.12 12.77
C ASN A 602 -4.87 7.19 11.23
N SER A 603 -6.02 6.89 10.60
CA SER A 603 -6.17 6.93 9.14
C SER A 603 -6.04 8.35 8.60
N VAL A 604 -6.64 9.32 9.30
CA VAL A 604 -6.51 10.76 9.00
C VAL A 604 -5.06 11.24 9.18
N GLY A 605 -4.40 10.85 10.28
CA GLY A 605 -2.99 11.17 10.51
C GLY A 605 -2.10 10.63 9.39
N LYS A 606 -2.26 9.36 9.03
CA LYS A 606 -1.55 8.73 7.91
C LYS A 606 -1.78 9.46 6.59
N LEU A 607 -3.03 9.83 6.29
CA LEU A 607 -3.35 10.58 5.06
C LEU A 607 -2.62 11.91 5.01
N ARG A 608 -2.61 12.66 6.12
CA ARG A 608 -1.85 13.92 6.23
C ARG A 608 -0.36 13.68 6.02
N ASP A 609 0.23 12.72 6.72
CA ASP A 609 1.68 12.49 6.69
C ASP A 609 2.15 12.12 5.27
N LEU A 610 1.37 11.30 4.55
CA LEU A 610 1.61 10.99 3.14
C LEU A 610 1.45 12.23 2.22
N CYS A 611 0.53 13.15 2.55
CA CYS A 611 0.37 14.39 1.78
C CYS A 611 1.57 15.31 1.99
N ASP A 612 2.05 15.44 3.22
CA ASP A 612 3.20 16.26 3.58
C ASP A 612 4.50 15.68 2.96
N GLU A 613 4.64 14.35 2.89
CA GLU A 613 5.75 13.66 2.18
C GLU A 613 5.73 13.90 0.66
N ALA A 614 4.54 14.01 0.07
CA ALA A 614 4.37 14.18 -1.37
C ALA A 614 4.60 15.61 -1.87
N ILE A 615 4.81 16.58 -0.99
CA ILE A 615 4.90 17.99 -1.35
C ILE A 615 6.33 18.50 -1.16
N ASP A 616 6.75 19.43 -2.01
CA ASP A 616 8.02 20.14 -1.85
C ASP A 616 8.06 20.91 -0.51
N PRO A 617 9.05 20.65 0.37
CA PRO A 617 9.15 21.30 1.67
C PRO A 617 9.27 22.83 1.57
N ALA A 618 9.97 23.37 0.57
CA ALA A 618 10.15 24.82 0.43
C ALA A 618 8.83 25.50 0.03
N GLU A 619 8.09 24.93 -0.92
CA GLU A 619 6.74 25.37 -1.30
C GLU A 619 5.78 25.26 -0.10
N PHE A 620 5.80 24.15 0.64
CA PHE A 620 4.96 23.96 1.83
C PHE A 620 5.19 25.07 2.87
N VAL A 621 6.45 25.38 3.19
CA VAL A 621 6.78 26.41 4.17
C VAL A 621 6.38 27.80 3.65
N LYS A 622 6.58 28.07 2.35
CA LYS A 622 6.14 29.33 1.72
C LYS A 622 4.63 29.52 1.83
N TYR A 623 3.84 28.53 1.42
CA TYR A 623 2.37 28.61 1.49
C TYR A 623 1.87 28.65 2.93
N SER A 624 2.51 27.93 3.85
CA SER A 624 2.21 28.02 5.28
C SER A 624 2.45 29.44 5.82
N GLU A 625 3.54 30.09 5.42
CA GLU A 625 3.82 31.48 5.78
C GLU A 625 2.74 32.44 5.26
N GLU A 626 2.34 32.32 4.00
CA GLU A 626 1.27 33.12 3.38
C GLU A 626 -0.08 32.93 4.10
N GLN A 627 -0.43 31.69 4.47
CA GLN A 627 -1.65 31.41 5.24
C GLN A 627 -1.58 31.94 6.67
N MET A 628 -0.42 31.88 7.33
CA MET A 628 -0.23 32.52 8.64
C MET A 628 -0.39 34.05 8.56
N GLN A 629 0.08 34.68 7.48
CA GLN A 629 -0.14 36.10 7.24
C GLN A 629 -1.63 36.40 7.03
N LYS A 630 -2.36 35.59 6.26
CA LYS A 630 -3.82 35.72 6.11
C LYS A 630 -4.55 35.60 7.45
N HIS A 631 -4.20 34.61 8.28
CA HIS A 631 -4.77 34.48 9.63
C HIS A 631 -4.39 35.66 10.53
N THR A 632 -3.21 36.26 10.36
CA THR A 632 -2.82 37.48 11.08
C THR A 632 -3.77 38.63 10.76
N HIS A 633 -4.13 38.83 9.49
CA HIS A 633 -5.11 39.84 9.11
C HIS A 633 -6.50 39.55 9.71
N LEU A 634 -6.92 38.28 9.76
CA LEU A 634 -8.19 37.91 10.37
C LEU A 634 -8.20 38.09 11.89
N CYS A 635 -7.06 37.92 12.56
CA CYS A 635 -6.87 38.29 13.95
C CYS A 635 -7.02 39.81 14.16
N GLU A 636 -6.38 40.64 13.31
CA GLU A 636 -6.50 42.10 13.35
C GLU A 636 -7.96 42.57 13.13
N ASP A 637 -8.65 41.91 12.20
CA ASP A 637 -10.09 42.08 11.97
C ASP A 637 -10.91 41.75 13.22
N GLY A 638 -10.59 40.64 13.91
CA GLY A 638 -11.20 40.25 15.17
C GLY A 638 -10.97 41.27 16.28
N ILE A 639 -9.75 41.82 16.38
CA ILE A 639 -9.42 42.89 17.33
C ILE A 639 -10.24 44.15 17.03
N THR A 640 -10.28 44.57 15.76
CA THR A 640 -10.99 45.77 15.31
C THR A 640 -12.50 45.65 15.53
N LYS A 641 -13.07 44.46 15.30
CA LYS A 641 -14.50 44.16 15.49
C LYS A 641 -14.85 43.75 16.93
N HIS A 642 -13.86 43.72 17.83
CA HIS A 642 -13.97 43.24 19.21
C HIS A 642 -14.57 41.83 19.34
N ASP A 643 -14.17 40.93 18.44
CA ASP A 643 -14.56 39.52 18.41
C ASP A 643 -13.42 38.64 18.97
N PRO A 644 -13.44 38.29 20.26
CA PRO A 644 -12.40 37.48 20.87
C PRO A 644 -12.39 36.03 20.35
N ASN A 645 -13.53 35.52 19.87
CA ASN A 645 -13.61 34.16 19.34
C ASN A 645 -12.82 34.04 18.03
N LYS A 646 -12.99 35.01 17.12
CA LYS A 646 -12.17 35.09 15.89
C LYS A 646 -10.68 35.21 16.20
N MET A 647 -10.31 35.98 17.21
CA MET A 647 -8.92 36.11 17.63
C MET A 647 -8.33 34.76 18.06
N VAL A 648 -9.05 34.01 18.90
CA VAL A 648 -8.62 32.68 19.40
C VAL A 648 -8.56 31.65 18.26
N GLU A 649 -9.57 31.63 17.39
CA GLU A 649 -9.65 30.71 16.25
C GLU A 649 -8.43 30.87 15.33
N HIS A 650 -8.18 32.10 14.86
CA HIS A 650 -7.12 32.35 13.89
C HIS A 650 -5.72 32.28 14.51
N THR A 651 -5.55 32.65 15.78
CA THR A 651 -4.29 32.40 16.51
C THR A 651 -4.00 30.90 16.60
N SER A 652 -5.03 30.09 16.87
CA SER A 652 -4.87 28.63 16.94
C SER A 652 -4.48 28.04 15.58
N ALA A 653 -5.04 28.58 14.49
CA ALA A 653 -4.63 28.20 13.13
C ALA A 653 -3.16 28.55 12.85
N ILE A 654 -2.70 29.75 13.22
CA ILE A 654 -1.28 30.16 13.09
C ILE A 654 -0.38 29.19 13.87
N ALA A 655 -0.73 28.89 15.13
CA ALA A 655 0.05 27.96 15.95
C ALA A 655 0.12 26.55 15.36
N ARG A 656 -0.99 26.05 14.78
CA ARG A 656 -1.00 24.73 14.12
C ARG A 656 -0.14 24.71 12.87
N LEU A 657 -0.25 25.72 12.01
CA LEU A 657 0.61 25.87 10.83
C LEU A 657 2.08 25.94 11.23
N ALA A 658 2.43 26.72 12.27
CA ALA A 658 3.81 26.82 12.75
C ALA A 658 4.35 25.48 13.23
N ASN A 659 3.54 24.69 13.94
CA ASN A 659 3.92 23.34 14.36
C ASN A 659 4.04 22.35 13.18
N ARG A 660 3.23 22.48 12.13
CA ARG A 660 3.40 21.68 10.91
C ARG A 660 4.70 22.04 10.18
N VAL A 661 5.03 23.33 10.06
CA VAL A 661 6.33 23.78 9.54
C VAL A 661 7.49 23.19 10.33
N LEU A 662 7.38 23.10 11.66
CA LEU A 662 8.40 22.44 12.50
C LEU A 662 8.50 20.94 12.21
N GLN A 663 7.39 20.25 11.95
CA GLN A 663 7.39 18.83 11.62
C GLN A 663 8.09 18.59 10.28
N VAL A 664 7.72 19.35 9.25
CA VAL A 664 8.36 19.27 7.92
C VAL A 664 9.85 19.59 8.00
N ALA A 665 10.25 20.64 8.73
CA ALA A 665 11.66 20.99 8.90
C ALA A 665 12.47 19.89 9.61
N LYS A 666 11.88 19.18 10.57
CA LYS A 666 12.54 18.07 11.25
C LYS A 666 12.64 16.83 10.36
N GLN A 667 11.55 16.50 9.66
CA GLN A 667 11.54 15.40 8.69
C GLN A 667 12.60 15.61 7.60
N GLU A 668 12.70 16.84 7.09
CA GLU A 668 13.68 17.23 6.08
C GLU A 668 15.13 17.17 6.61
N ALA A 669 15.34 17.55 7.87
CA ALA A 669 16.64 17.39 8.53
C ALA A 669 17.00 15.91 8.75
N ASP A 670 16.04 15.07 9.11
CA ASP A 670 16.23 13.63 9.29
C ASP A 670 16.48 12.90 7.96
N ASN A 671 16.01 13.46 6.84
CA ASN A 671 16.19 12.94 5.49
C ASN A 671 17.52 13.38 4.82
N SER A 672 18.26 14.32 5.42
CA SER A 672 19.50 14.86 4.85
C SER A 672 20.74 14.31 5.54
N GLU A 673 21.74 13.94 4.74
CA GLU A 673 23.07 13.54 5.23
C GLU A 673 24.06 14.71 5.32
N ASP A 674 23.71 15.92 4.86
CA ASP A 674 24.58 17.11 4.92
C ASP A 674 24.56 17.76 6.32
N PRO A 675 25.67 17.68 7.09
CA PRO A 675 25.70 18.22 8.45
C PRO A 675 25.48 19.75 8.50
N ALA A 676 25.89 20.49 7.47
CA ALA A 676 25.76 21.95 7.44
C ALA A 676 24.30 22.38 7.24
N TYR A 677 23.63 21.75 6.27
CA TYR A 677 22.20 21.91 6.04
C TYR A 677 21.37 21.51 7.27
N VAL A 678 21.63 20.32 7.83
CA VAL A 678 20.94 19.83 9.04
C VAL A 678 21.13 20.77 10.22
N ALA A 679 22.33 21.31 10.44
CA ALA A 679 22.56 22.28 11.50
C ALA A 679 21.85 23.62 11.26
N ALA A 680 21.83 24.11 10.03
CA ALA A 680 21.13 25.35 9.67
C ALA A 680 19.61 25.20 9.87
N LEU A 681 19.04 24.10 9.38
CA LEU A 681 17.62 23.80 9.47
C LEU A 681 17.16 23.61 10.92
N ASN A 682 17.92 22.85 11.73
CA ASN A 682 17.63 22.67 13.15
C ASN A 682 17.71 23.97 13.94
N ARG A 683 18.66 24.87 13.63
CA ARG A 683 18.71 26.20 14.25
C ARG A 683 17.46 27.02 13.95
N ALA A 684 17.03 27.05 12.69
CA ALA A 684 15.82 27.77 12.28
C ALA A 684 14.56 27.16 12.93
N ALA A 685 14.44 25.83 12.94
CA ALA A 685 13.34 25.11 13.58
C ALA A 685 13.28 25.39 15.09
N ASN A 686 14.41 25.38 15.79
CA ASN A 686 14.45 25.73 17.22
C ASN A 686 14.02 27.19 17.47
N GLY A 687 14.41 28.11 16.59
CA GLY A 687 13.94 29.50 16.64
C GLY A 687 12.41 29.61 16.51
N LEU A 688 11.82 28.88 15.57
CA LEU A 688 10.37 28.83 15.38
C LEU A 688 9.67 28.18 16.58
N GLN A 689 10.19 27.08 17.12
CA GLN A 689 9.64 26.40 18.29
C GLN A 689 9.56 27.31 19.52
N ASN A 690 10.56 28.17 19.71
CA ASN A 690 10.60 29.13 20.82
C ASN A 690 9.67 30.33 20.62
N ALA A 691 9.29 30.66 19.38
CA ALA A 691 8.43 31.79 19.06
C ALA A 691 6.92 31.49 19.20
N VAL A 692 6.51 30.20 19.13
CA VAL A 692 5.10 29.80 19.23
C VAL A 692 4.47 30.12 20.60
N PRO A 693 5.05 29.74 21.76
CA PRO A 693 4.39 29.95 23.05
C PRO A 693 4.13 31.43 23.40
N PRO A 694 5.08 32.37 23.21
CA PRO A 694 4.83 33.80 23.45
C PRO A 694 3.72 34.36 22.57
N MET A 695 3.65 33.97 21.29
CA MET A 695 2.60 34.40 20.37
C MET A 695 1.22 33.97 20.88
N VAL A 696 1.05 32.69 21.24
CA VAL A 696 -0.23 32.17 21.75
C VAL A 696 -0.58 32.80 23.10
N HIS A 697 0.40 32.99 23.99
CA HIS A 697 0.16 33.61 25.30
C HIS A 697 -0.34 35.06 25.14
N ASN A 698 0.32 35.86 24.31
CA ASN A 698 -0.08 37.25 24.09
C ASN A 698 -1.43 37.35 23.38
N ALA A 699 -1.73 36.45 22.45
CA ALA A 699 -3.05 36.38 21.82
C ALA A 699 -4.17 36.09 22.83
N LYS A 700 -3.92 35.24 23.83
CA LYS A 700 -4.87 35.02 24.93
C LYS A 700 -5.13 36.31 25.73
N GLN A 701 -4.09 37.11 26.00
CA GLN A 701 -4.26 38.40 26.67
C GLN A 701 -5.13 39.36 25.85
N VAL A 702 -4.95 39.38 24.52
CA VAL A 702 -5.82 40.15 23.61
C VAL A 702 -7.25 39.64 23.62
N ALA A 703 -7.45 38.32 23.65
CA ALA A 703 -8.79 37.73 23.72
C ALA A 703 -9.53 38.03 25.04
N LEU A 704 -8.80 38.20 26.15
CA LEU A 704 -9.38 38.64 27.43
C LEU A 704 -9.90 40.08 27.37
N ASN A 705 -9.18 40.96 26.67
CA ASN A 705 -9.61 42.34 26.46
C ASN A 705 -9.09 42.88 25.12
N THR A 706 -9.92 42.83 24.09
CA THR A 706 -9.57 43.27 22.73
C THR A 706 -9.33 44.78 22.62
N ARG A 707 -9.65 45.54 23.66
CA ARG A 707 -9.44 47.00 23.74
C ARG A 707 -8.11 47.38 24.43
N ASP A 708 -7.40 46.43 25.02
CA ASP A 708 -6.09 46.70 25.62
C ASP A 708 -5.01 46.89 24.54
N ALA A 709 -4.71 48.15 24.24
CA ALA A 709 -3.70 48.52 23.25
C ALA A 709 -2.30 47.93 23.56
N SER A 710 -1.97 47.74 24.85
CA SER A 710 -0.67 47.17 25.25
C SER A 710 -0.59 45.68 25.00
N ALA A 711 -1.68 44.93 25.23
CA ALA A 711 -1.77 43.51 24.91
C ALA A 711 -1.73 43.30 23.39
N VAL A 712 -2.46 44.12 22.64
CA VAL A 712 -2.47 44.08 21.16
C VAL A 712 -1.07 44.34 20.60
N SER A 713 -0.35 45.35 21.10
CA SER A 713 1.02 45.62 20.66
C SER A 713 1.95 44.43 20.94
N ARG A 714 1.92 43.86 22.14
CA ARG A 714 2.74 42.70 22.51
C ARG A 714 2.45 41.47 21.66
N TRP A 715 1.18 41.25 21.31
CA TRP A 715 0.81 40.18 20.39
C TRP A 715 1.34 40.44 18.97
N ARG A 716 1.21 41.67 18.43
CA ARG A 716 1.76 42.03 17.12
C ARG A 716 3.26 41.77 17.04
N ASP A 717 4.01 42.17 18.08
CA ASP A 717 5.45 41.95 18.16
C ASP A 717 5.80 40.45 18.19
N ALA A 718 5.10 39.68 19.03
CA ALA A 718 5.31 38.23 19.12
C ALA A 718 4.92 37.49 17.83
N ASN A 719 3.83 37.90 17.18
CA ASN A 719 3.37 37.31 15.92
C ASN A 719 4.33 37.66 14.76
N LYS A 720 4.85 38.89 14.73
CA LYS A 720 5.91 39.28 13.77
C LYS A 720 7.19 38.48 13.99
N ALA A 721 7.58 38.25 15.24
CA ALA A 721 8.73 37.39 15.56
C ALA A 721 8.53 35.95 15.09
N LEU A 722 7.32 35.39 15.26
CA LEU A 722 6.95 34.08 14.75
C LEU A 722 7.06 34.02 13.22
N LEU A 723 6.45 34.96 12.49
CA LEU A 723 6.51 35.01 11.03
C LEU A 723 7.96 35.13 10.52
N ASN A 724 8.79 35.93 11.20
CA ASN A 724 10.22 36.03 10.87
C ASN A 724 10.95 34.69 11.07
N ALA A 725 10.61 33.93 12.12
CA ALA A 725 11.18 32.60 12.35
C ALA A 725 10.73 31.59 11.29
N VAL A 726 9.47 31.62 10.85
CA VAL A 726 8.99 30.82 9.71
C VAL A 726 9.76 31.17 8.44
N GLY A 727 9.97 32.47 8.16
CA GLY A 727 10.78 32.91 7.03
C GLY A 727 12.26 32.49 7.12
N GLN A 728 12.81 32.31 8.32
CA GLN A 728 14.14 31.70 8.52
C GLN A 728 14.14 30.22 8.17
N VAL A 729 13.11 29.47 8.58
CA VAL A 729 12.94 28.06 8.18
C VAL A 729 12.84 27.96 6.66
N ARG A 730 12.03 28.80 6.01
CA ARG A 730 11.92 28.84 4.54
C ARG A 730 13.28 29.01 3.89
N ARG A 731 14.07 29.99 4.33
CA ARG A 731 15.43 30.22 3.80
C ARG A 731 16.37 29.04 4.04
N ALA A 732 16.26 28.36 5.18
CA ALA A 732 17.09 27.21 5.49
C ALA A 732 16.75 25.99 4.61
N VAL A 733 15.46 25.79 4.31
CA VAL A 733 14.98 24.69 3.43
C VAL A 733 15.26 24.98 1.95
N THR A 734 15.25 26.26 1.53
CA THR A 734 15.51 26.63 0.14
C THR A 734 17.02 26.61 -0.12
N VAL A 735 17.58 25.47 -0.48
CA VAL A 735 18.96 25.39 -0.98
C VAL A 735 19.01 26.01 -2.37
N VAL A 736 19.49 27.24 -2.49
CA VAL A 736 19.94 27.78 -3.79
C VAL A 736 21.34 27.19 -4.01
N PRO A 737 21.56 26.33 -5.01
CA PRO A 737 22.92 26.00 -5.40
C PRO A 737 23.60 27.30 -5.82
N ASP A 738 24.75 27.61 -5.23
CA ASP A 738 25.52 28.79 -5.60
C ASP A 738 25.97 28.61 -7.07
N ILE A 739 25.27 29.26 -8.01
CA ILE A 739 25.51 29.16 -9.45
C ILE A 739 26.94 29.62 -9.80
N ASP A 740 27.58 30.40 -8.92
CA ASP A 740 28.99 30.79 -9.07
C ASP A 740 29.98 29.61 -8.94
N SER A 741 29.57 28.47 -8.36
CA SER A 741 30.38 27.24 -8.35
C SER A 741 30.32 26.45 -9.66
N LEU A 742 29.40 26.79 -10.57
CA LEU A 742 29.21 26.12 -11.87
C LEU A 742 29.76 26.93 -13.05
N LYS A 743 30.83 27.71 -12.84
CA LYS A 743 31.65 28.18 -13.96
C LYS A 743 32.45 27.01 -14.53
N LEU A 744 31.80 26.27 -15.42
CA LEU A 744 32.47 25.47 -16.44
C LEU A 744 33.42 26.42 -17.18
N ASN A 745 34.73 26.16 -17.07
CA ASN A 745 35.73 26.80 -17.91
C ASN A 745 35.48 26.37 -19.36
N ASP A 746 34.75 27.18 -20.11
CA ASP A 746 34.75 27.13 -21.57
C ASP A 746 36.10 27.68 -22.07
N GLU A 747 36.92 26.79 -22.67
CA GLU A 747 37.58 26.99 -23.97
C GLU A 747 38.50 25.77 -24.30
N PRO A 748 38.72 25.46 -25.59
CA PRO A 748 38.87 24.11 -26.11
C PRO A 748 40.33 23.64 -26.19
N VAL A 749 40.57 22.36 -25.88
CA VAL A 749 41.89 21.74 -26.05
C VAL A 749 41.89 20.86 -27.30
N TYR A 750 42.33 21.43 -28.42
CA TYR A 750 42.98 20.68 -29.49
C TYR A 750 44.43 21.17 -29.63
N GLN A 751 45.34 20.19 -29.61
CA GLN A 751 46.70 20.19 -30.16
C GLN A 751 47.84 20.88 -29.36
N GLN A 752 48.48 20.05 -28.53
CA GLN A 752 49.87 19.59 -28.70
C GLN A 752 51.01 20.61 -28.99
N HIS A 753 52.04 20.49 -28.13
CA HIS A 753 53.50 20.56 -28.41
C HIS A 753 54.31 21.87 -28.22
N MET A 754 55.34 21.74 -27.36
CA MET A 754 56.73 22.27 -27.42
C MET A 754 57.15 23.46 -26.51
N LYS A 755 57.76 23.11 -25.35
CA LYS A 755 59.14 23.39 -24.84
C LYS A 755 59.83 24.74 -25.20
N PRO A 756 60.76 25.32 -24.37
CA PRO A 756 61.84 24.58 -23.70
C PRO A 756 62.37 25.08 -22.33
N ASN A 757 63.19 24.17 -21.78
CA ASN A 757 63.95 24.16 -20.54
C ASN A 757 65.23 25.03 -20.61
N VAL A 758 65.81 25.42 -19.46
CA VAL A 758 67.20 25.92 -19.36
C VAL A 758 67.94 25.11 -18.29
N TYR A 759 68.72 24.14 -18.82
CA TYR A 759 70.01 23.53 -18.41
C TYR A 759 70.32 23.20 -16.93
N ALA A 760 71.06 22.16 -16.56
CA ALA A 760 71.56 20.90 -17.11
C ALA A 760 72.55 20.38 -16.05
N ASP A 761 72.54 19.09 -15.67
CA ASP A 761 73.74 18.23 -15.72
C ASP A 761 73.42 16.75 -15.36
N ARG A 762 73.85 15.87 -16.26
CA ARG A 762 74.39 14.50 -16.12
C ARG A 762 73.68 13.35 -15.38
N ASP A 763 73.26 12.39 -16.22
CA ASP A 763 73.70 10.97 -16.25
C ASP A 763 73.74 10.15 -14.96
N GLN A 764 72.59 9.60 -14.57
CA GLN A 764 72.39 8.16 -14.30
C GLN A 764 70.89 7.89 -14.11
N ALA A 765 70.33 6.92 -14.84
CA ALA A 765 68.92 6.56 -14.76
C ALA A 765 68.63 5.66 -13.54
N PRO A 766 67.66 6.02 -12.67
CA PRO A 766 67.05 5.11 -11.70
C PRO A 766 65.59 4.76 -12.09
N PRO A 767 65.02 3.68 -11.52
CA PRO A 767 63.93 2.90 -12.11
C PRO A 767 62.52 3.53 -11.95
N PRO A 768 61.51 3.01 -12.67
CA PRO A 768 60.13 3.50 -12.59
C PRO A 768 59.52 3.36 -11.17
N PRO A 769 58.66 4.31 -10.75
CA PRO A 769 58.04 4.31 -9.42
C PRO A 769 56.98 3.20 -9.26
N PRO A 770 56.72 2.73 -8.02
CA PRO A 770 55.91 1.54 -7.75
C PRO A 770 54.41 1.80 -7.86
N LEU A 771 53.68 0.75 -8.29
CA LEU A 771 52.21 0.66 -8.21
C LEU A 771 51.73 0.68 -6.74
N PRO A 772 50.51 1.18 -6.48
CA PRO A 772 49.94 1.24 -5.13
C PRO A 772 49.76 -0.16 -4.51
N PHE A 773 50.27 -0.31 -3.29
CA PHE A 773 50.21 -1.53 -2.49
C PHE A 773 48.77 -1.90 -2.10
N SER A 774 48.47 -3.18 -2.28
CA SER A 774 47.42 -3.92 -1.58
C SER A 774 47.62 -3.89 -0.05
N PRO A 775 46.55 -3.89 0.75
CA PRO A 775 46.67 -4.01 2.21
C PRO A 775 47.24 -5.39 2.59
N PRO A 776 48.07 -5.48 3.65
CA PRO A 776 48.68 -6.73 4.08
C PRO A 776 47.67 -7.70 4.71
N PRO A 777 47.95 -9.02 4.70
CA PRO A 777 47.17 -10.01 5.43
C PRO A 777 47.28 -9.77 6.94
N PRO A 778 46.26 -10.18 7.72
CA PRO A 778 46.32 -10.07 9.18
C PRO A 778 47.48 -10.90 9.76
N PRO A 779 48.10 -10.46 10.88
CA PRO A 779 49.21 -11.18 11.49
C PRO A 779 48.79 -12.57 12.00
N PRO A 780 49.72 -13.54 12.06
CA PRO A 780 49.45 -14.84 12.67
C PRO A 780 49.07 -14.65 14.14
N LEU A 781 47.89 -15.16 14.51
CA LEU A 781 47.41 -15.22 15.88
C LEU A 781 48.45 -15.95 16.74
N LEU A 782 48.88 -15.31 17.84
CA LEU A 782 49.58 -15.98 18.92
C LEU A 782 48.77 -17.21 19.36
N PRO A 783 49.40 -18.37 19.63
CA PRO A 783 48.68 -19.49 20.19
C PRO A 783 48.11 -19.07 21.56
N PRO A 784 46.86 -19.45 21.87
CA PRO A 784 46.23 -19.09 23.14
C PRO A 784 47.01 -19.70 24.32
N PRO A 785 46.98 -19.07 25.51
CA PRO A 785 47.52 -19.71 26.72
C PRO A 785 46.82 -21.05 26.95
N PRO A 786 47.52 -22.05 27.51
CA PRO A 786 46.91 -23.35 27.78
C PRO A 786 45.69 -23.18 28.71
N PRO A 787 44.61 -23.93 28.46
CA PRO A 787 43.42 -23.88 29.31
C PRO A 787 43.78 -24.30 30.74
N PRO A 788 43.09 -23.76 31.76
CA PRO A 788 43.19 -24.32 33.11
C PRO A 788 42.81 -25.82 33.07
N PRO A 789 43.45 -26.68 33.89
CA PRO A 789 43.14 -28.10 33.90
C PRO A 789 41.65 -28.32 34.18
N PHE A 790 41.03 -29.18 33.37
CA PHE A 790 39.64 -29.58 33.57
C PHE A 790 39.45 -30.13 34.99
N PRO A 791 38.33 -29.82 35.69
CA PRO A 791 37.95 -30.57 36.87
C PRO A 791 37.82 -32.06 36.49
N PRO A 792 38.21 -32.99 37.39
CA PRO A 792 38.14 -34.41 37.09
C PRO A 792 36.70 -34.82 36.75
N PRO A 793 36.52 -35.80 35.84
CA PRO A 793 35.19 -36.29 35.50
C PRO A 793 34.50 -36.86 36.74
N PRO A 794 33.18 -36.68 36.88
CA PRO A 794 32.42 -37.37 37.92
C PRO A 794 32.56 -38.90 37.72
N PRO A 795 32.59 -39.68 38.80
CA PRO A 795 32.72 -41.13 38.71
C PRO A 795 31.53 -41.73 37.92
N PRO A 796 31.74 -42.87 37.24
CA PRO A 796 30.69 -43.53 36.48
C PRO A 796 29.51 -43.88 37.40
N PRO A 797 28.26 -43.80 36.89
CA PRO A 797 27.10 -44.17 37.68
C PRO A 797 27.18 -45.65 38.08
N SER A 798 26.90 -45.92 39.35
CA SER A 798 26.74 -47.27 39.88
C SER A 798 25.68 -48.05 39.09
N PRO A 799 25.86 -49.37 38.90
CA PRO A 799 24.87 -50.20 38.20
C PRO A 799 23.51 -50.13 38.90
N PRO A 800 22.40 -50.17 38.14
CA PRO A 800 21.07 -50.05 38.71
C PRO A 800 20.75 -51.21 39.67
N PRO A 801 20.06 -50.95 40.78
CA PRO A 801 19.57 -52.01 41.66
C PRO A 801 18.53 -52.88 40.93
N PRO A 802 18.39 -54.17 41.29
CA PRO A 802 17.40 -55.06 40.70
C PRO A 802 15.98 -54.51 40.92
N PRO A 803 15.06 -54.76 39.98
CA PRO A 803 13.73 -54.19 40.02
C PRO A 803 12.96 -54.64 41.28
N PRO A 804 12.21 -53.75 41.94
CA PRO A 804 11.28 -54.13 42.99
C PRO A 804 10.14 -55.00 42.43
N PRO A 805 9.53 -55.88 43.23
CA PRO A 805 8.42 -56.72 42.79
C PRO A 805 7.23 -55.87 42.36
N LEU A 806 6.50 -56.36 41.35
CA LEU A 806 5.36 -55.66 40.74
C LEU A 806 4.29 -55.30 41.79
N PRO A 807 3.79 -54.05 41.80
CA PRO A 807 2.64 -53.67 42.62
C PRO A 807 1.34 -54.31 42.10
N PRO A 808 0.36 -54.59 42.98
CA PRO A 808 -0.93 -55.17 42.60
C PRO A 808 -1.75 -54.23 41.70
N PRO A 809 -2.68 -54.76 40.89
CA PRO A 809 -3.48 -53.97 39.96
C PRO A 809 -4.35 -52.91 40.67
N PRO A 810 -4.62 -51.75 40.04
CA PRO A 810 -5.33 -50.64 40.65
C PRO A 810 -6.85 -50.89 40.80
N PRO A 811 -7.49 -50.27 41.81
CA PRO A 811 -8.96 -50.29 42.00
C PRO A 811 -9.69 -49.42 40.96
N PRO A 812 -11.01 -49.61 40.74
CA PRO A 812 -11.79 -48.88 39.73
C PRO A 812 -11.90 -47.36 40.01
N PRO A 813 -12.19 -46.55 38.97
CA PRO A 813 -12.01 -45.09 39.02
C PRO A 813 -13.07 -44.34 39.86
N PRO A 814 -12.70 -43.19 40.46
CA PRO A 814 -13.60 -42.28 41.19
C PRO A 814 -14.41 -41.35 40.26
N PRO A 815 -15.52 -40.73 40.75
CA PRO A 815 -16.46 -39.93 39.96
C PRO A 815 -15.87 -38.59 39.46
N PRO A 816 -16.49 -37.96 38.42
CA PRO A 816 -15.94 -36.80 37.73
C PRO A 816 -15.91 -35.50 38.57
N PRO A 817 -15.00 -34.55 38.26
CA PRO A 817 -14.77 -33.32 39.02
C PRO A 817 -15.81 -32.20 38.75
N PRO A 818 -15.92 -31.20 39.66
CA PRO A 818 -16.90 -30.11 39.59
C PRO A 818 -16.56 -29.04 38.50
N PRO A 819 -17.53 -28.19 38.11
CA PRO A 819 -17.40 -27.28 36.97
C PRO A 819 -16.39 -26.12 37.19
N PRO A 820 -15.83 -25.54 36.10
CA PRO A 820 -14.79 -24.51 36.17
C PRO A 820 -15.29 -23.11 36.58
N PRO A 821 -14.40 -22.23 37.10
CA PRO A 821 -14.74 -20.90 37.63
C PRO A 821 -14.94 -19.84 36.53
N PRO A 822 -15.50 -18.64 36.85
CA PRO A 822 -16.05 -17.72 35.85
C PRO A 822 -15.00 -16.91 35.06
N LEU A 823 -15.48 -16.47 33.89
CA LEU A 823 -14.92 -15.78 32.71
C LEU A 823 -13.87 -14.66 32.86
N PHE A 824 -13.33 -14.38 34.05
CA PHE A 824 -12.35 -13.31 34.26
C PHE A 824 -10.96 -13.63 33.66
N PHE A 825 -10.66 -14.92 33.41
CA PHE A 825 -9.35 -15.38 32.93
C PHE A 825 -9.12 -15.21 31.42
N PHE A 826 -10.19 -15.20 30.60
CA PHE A 826 -10.05 -15.09 29.14
C PHE A 826 -9.62 -13.68 28.67
N PHE A 827 -9.91 -12.65 29.48
CA PHE A 827 -9.57 -11.27 29.17
C PHE A 827 -8.05 -11.00 29.28
N PHE A 828 -7.37 -11.66 30.22
CA PHE A 828 -5.92 -11.53 30.39
C PHE A 828 -5.11 -12.23 29.30
N PHE A 829 -5.64 -13.31 28.71
CA PHE A 829 -4.95 -14.03 27.65
C PHE A 829 -4.86 -13.22 26.36
N PHE A 830 -5.93 -12.50 26.00
CA PHE A 830 -5.93 -11.59 24.85
C PHE A 830 -5.02 -10.37 25.04
N LEU A 831 -4.94 -9.82 26.25
CA LEU A 831 -4.01 -8.72 26.58
C LEU A 831 -2.53 -9.16 26.58
N SER A 832 -2.22 -10.40 26.97
CA SER A 832 -0.85 -10.92 26.97
C SER A 832 -0.31 -11.14 25.54
N VAL A 833 -1.17 -11.58 24.62
CA VAL A 833 -0.84 -11.70 23.19
C VAL A 833 -0.61 -10.31 22.57
N LEU A 834 -1.40 -9.30 22.94
CA LEU A 834 -1.20 -7.91 22.48
C LEU A 834 0.04 -7.23 23.10
N SER A 835 0.39 -7.55 24.35
CA SER A 835 1.60 -7.02 25.00
C SER A 835 2.89 -7.56 24.38
N SER A 836 2.88 -8.83 23.94
CA SER A 836 4.01 -9.46 23.24
C SER A 836 4.26 -8.84 21.86
N VAL A 837 3.21 -8.34 21.20
CA VAL A 837 3.32 -7.58 19.93
C VAL A 837 3.81 -6.15 20.18
N ARG A 838 3.37 -5.49 21.27
CA ARG A 838 3.86 -4.15 21.63
C ARG A 838 5.33 -4.14 22.07
N GLN A 839 5.80 -5.18 22.74
CA GLN A 839 7.22 -5.33 23.12
C GLN A 839 8.13 -5.52 21.90
N SER A 840 7.65 -6.17 20.84
CA SER A 840 8.42 -6.37 19.60
C SER A 840 8.59 -5.06 18.82
N SER A 841 7.60 -4.16 18.83
CA SER A 841 7.69 -2.84 18.19
C SER A 841 8.55 -1.84 18.98
N VAL A 842 8.61 -1.94 20.31
CA VAL A 842 9.49 -1.11 21.15
C VAL A 842 10.94 -1.56 21.07
N ILE A 843 11.20 -2.86 20.90
CA ILE A 843 12.57 -3.40 20.72
C ILE A 843 13.17 -3.00 19.35
N PHE A 844 12.35 -2.83 18.31
CA PHE A 844 12.85 -2.37 17.00
C PHE A 844 13.19 -0.87 16.97
N SER A 845 12.52 -0.03 17.78
CA SER A 845 12.85 1.39 17.92
C SER A 845 14.09 1.65 18.81
N LEU A 846 14.37 0.76 19.78
CA LEU A 846 15.54 0.85 20.65
C LEU A 846 16.82 0.23 20.06
N SER A 847 16.71 -0.67 19.08
CA SER A 847 17.89 -1.27 18.43
C SER A 847 18.59 -0.32 17.44
N SER A 848 17.87 0.68 16.90
CA SER A 848 18.45 1.72 16.03
C SER A 848 18.96 2.96 16.78
N ARG A 849 18.72 3.07 18.11
CA ARG A 849 19.16 4.21 18.94
C ARG A 849 20.29 3.93 19.93
N THR A 850 20.83 2.70 19.98
CA THR A 850 21.80 2.30 21.01
C THR A 850 23.16 1.86 20.45
N ARG A 851 23.62 2.47 19.34
CA ARG A 851 24.99 2.31 18.80
C ARG A 851 25.83 3.59 18.73
N CYS A 852 25.40 4.69 19.38
CA CYS A 852 26.16 5.95 19.41
C CYS A 852 26.42 6.58 20.79
N SER A 853 26.37 5.83 21.90
CA SER A 853 26.81 6.37 23.20
C SER A 853 27.50 5.35 24.10
N LEU A 854 28.77 5.04 23.80
CA LEU A 854 29.71 4.46 24.77
C LEU A 854 31.17 4.66 24.31
N ILE A 855 31.56 5.91 24.06
CA ILE A 855 32.96 6.39 24.16
C ILE A 855 32.94 7.79 24.78
N SER A 856 32.89 7.82 26.11
CA SER A 856 33.43 8.91 26.95
C SER A 856 33.38 8.48 28.41
N ARG A 857 34.29 7.56 28.75
CA ARG A 857 35.18 7.61 29.91
C ARG A 857 36.23 6.52 29.79
#